data_AF-A0A7X3WGG6-F1
#
_entry.id   AF-A0A7X3WGG6-F1
#
_cell.length_a   1.000
_cell.length_b   1.000
_cell.length_c   1.000
_cell.angle_alpha   90.00
_cell.angle_beta   90.00
_cell.angle_gamma   90.00
#
_symmetry.space_group_name_H-M   'P 1'
#
loop_
_entity.id
_entity.type
_entity.pdbx_description
1 polymer ?
#
loop_
_entity_poly.entity_id
_entity_poly.type
_entity_poly.pdbx_seq_one_letter_code
_entity_poly.pdbx_strand_id
1 'polypeptide(L)'
;MKDRYDVSIEVPDYTELTRHTTGENAGRFAEFKNEELMALVSMLEEFPQGMLKTPGLKYLVRRLDGTRHPLHPGAAAVAWTGAGYIEFMESAFKKQGLDSIHRLILHEKAHFLWAYLFDEQLKQDWIELGGWYENPADKDGWSTTKQTEFVSAYAHGVNPNEDMAESISFYIVRPDKLRSRSPAKYEFIQNRIMHGTRYISQIREDLTFEVYNLYPDYVYPGRIIRVDLQVDGAPEEDKQIYIEIEIHGESNLDTAHEGFIRLVGKKCLSEYHIRLHPIDANGQYVQAGHVLRGHLTIPRYAPSGYWTPDQIRLRDANGNERHQSQIDFGWKLYIDNLIEDCQPPIYVKNSVRLSLSQEKTEMGNPYQIVHVRWHVTEDNGVKGCVATMNDNNRETYGIGGGGGAVVGVEQTIAQKGSEVHAKIVVPDYRLSGTYSLAYVHTADVVGNIGPVWFIPPENQSLIGENDQFVLDEGPYTIEIHTRFPDDTPPVLDLNQITINAEPTRPEDPNGETLVDIAFRVKDDISGYSSSKILLRDPQGVMHQYNHRAPDHNYMYFIGDPTVNTHYQLNITLPVGSVPGRWGLAEMTVFDKAGNTQRANFTEIVRFEVKDVSAYTKPDINEDGKIDILDLIFIAQAFEDYNEKADVNGDGIVDILDLIYAASHLNEENVAAPTANGTTANQIQSWITQAMQADDDSLAFRRGIRVLQHLLLTMRPETTALLPNYPNPFNPETWIPYHLSKPAEVTLTIYGANGSVVRTLALGHQSAGIYQSRRRAAFWDGKNAVGESVASGIYFYTLSAGDFSATRKMLIRK
;
A
#
# COMPACT_ATOMS: atom_id res chain seq x y z
N MET A 1 11.43 21.51 -1.34
CA MET A 1 10.72 20.81 -2.43
C MET A 1 11.59 20.67 -3.67
N LYS A 2 11.95 21.78 -4.35
CA LYS A 2 12.65 21.72 -5.65
C LYS A 2 14.01 20.99 -5.61
N ASP A 3 14.90 21.33 -4.68
CA ASP A 3 16.25 20.72 -4.69
C ASP A 3 16.25 19.23 -4.33
N ARG A 4 15.39 18.84 -3.37
CA ARG A 4 15.35 17.48 -2.82
C ARG A 4 14.54 16.52 -3.68
N TYR A 5 13.37 16.94 -4.16
CA TYR A 5 12.42 16.07 -4.86
C TYR A 5 12.28 16.40 -6.36
N ASP A 6 12.92 17.46 -6.85
CA ASP A 6 12.76 18.02 -8.20
C ASP A 6 11.33 18.55 -8.54
N VAL A 7 10.49 18.68 -7.51
CA VAL A 7 9.11 19.15 -7.63
C VAL A 7 8.97 20.58 -7.10
N SER A 8 8.20 21.42 -7.80
CA SER A 8 7.85 22.78 -7.38
C SER A 8 6.38 22.86 -6.93
N ILE A 9 6.08 23.75 -6.00
CA ILE A 9 4.70 24.20 -5.70
C ILE A 9 4.41 25.57 -6.32
N GLU A 10 5.44 26.22 -6.87
CA GLU A 10 5.34 27.47 -7.59
C GLU A 10 5.21 27.17 -9.08
N VAL A 11 4.05 27.52 -9.65
CA VAL A 11 3.75 27.34 -11.07
C VAL A 11 3.89 28.69 -11.77
N PRO A 12 4.80 28.83 -12.77
CA PRO A 12 5.02 30.11 -13.44
C PRO A 12 3.87 30.51 -14.38
N ASP A 13 3.21 29.52 -14.99
CA ASP A 13 2.09 29.72 -15.92
C ASP A 13 1.10 28.55 -15.79
N TYR A 14 -0.01 28.80 -15.08
CA TYR A 14 -1.08 27.82 -14.89
C TYR A 14 -1.82 27.51 -16.20
N THR A 15 -1.96 28.51 -17.08
CA THR A 15 -2.69 28.33 -18.35
C THR A 15 -1.96 27.37 -19.27
N GLU A 16 -0.62 27.45 -19.35
CA GLU A 16 0.16 26.47 -20.11
C GLU A 16 0.20 25.11 -19.42
N LEU A 17 0.31 25.06 -18.08
CA LEU A 17 0.33 23.81 -17.33
C LEU A 17 -0.96 23.00 -17.55
N THR A 18 -2.11 23.66 -17.53
CA THR A 18 -3.44 23.01 -17.59
C THR A 18 -3.99 22.89 -19.01
N ARG A 19 -3.30 23.40 -20.04
CA ARG A 19 -3.82 23.50 -21.42
C ARG A 19 -4.38 22.21 -22.02
N HIS A 20 -3.81 21.06 -21.64
CA HIS A 20 -4.24 19.73 -22.10
C HIS A 20 -5.02 18.93 -21.04
N THR A 21 -5.31 19.56 -19.90
CA THR A 21 -6.05 18.96 -18.78
C THR A 21 -7.34 19.75 -18.57
N THR A 22 -7.40 20.64 -17.57
CA THR A 22 -8.60 21.42 -17.25
C THR A 22 -8.74 22.70 -18.07
N GLY A 23 -7.66 23.22 -18.66
CA GLY A 23 -7.64 24.49 -19.39
C GLY A 23 -7.83 25.73 -18.53
N GLU A 24 -7.65 25.62 -17.21
CA GLU A 24 -7.89 26.70 -16.24
C GLU A 24 -6.65 27.57 -15.97
N ASN A 25 -6.87 28.85 -15.66
CA ASN A 25 -5.81 29.79 -15.26
C ASN A 25 -5.53 29.76 -13.74
N ALA A 26 -4.60 30.62 -13.29
CA ALA A 26 -4.17 30.70 -11.88
C ALA A 26 -5.31 31.02 -10.88
N GLY A 27 -6.40 31.62 -11.34
CA GLY A 27 -7.58 31.97 -10.54
C GLY A 27 -8.35 30.78 -9.97
N ARG A 28 -7.97 29.55 -10.32
CA ARG A 28 -8.57 28.29 -9.83
C ARG A 28 -7.71 27.56 -8.81
N PHE A 29 -6.55 28.11 -8.49
CA PHE A 29 -5.56 27.50 -7.60
C PHE A 29 -5.23 28.43 -6.43
N ALA A 30 -4.75 27.84 -5.35
CA ALA A 30 -4.25 28.55 -4.18
C ALA A 30 -2.92 27.92 -3.75
N GLU A 31 -2.20 28.64 -2.91
CA GLU A 31 -1.04 28.07 -2.24
C GLU A 31 -1.46 27.00 -1.22
N PHE A 32 -0.58 26.04 -0.96
CA PHE A 32 -0.79 25.07 0.12
C PHE A 32 -0.76 25.75 1.49
N LYS A 33 -1.51 25.19 2.44
CA LYS A 33 -1.47 25.52 3.86
C LYS A 33 -0.27 24.84 4.52
N ASN A 34 0.13 25.32 5.69
CA ASN A 34 1.32 24.80 6.36
C ASN A 34 1.19 23.31 6.70
N GLU A 35 0.04 22.87 7.22
CA GLU A 35 -0.20 21.45 7.54
C GLU A 35 -0.20 20.57 6.29
N GLU A 36 -0.76 21.05 5.18
CA GLU A 36 -0.80 20.33 3.91
C GLU A 36 0.63 20.14 3.36
N LEU A 37 1.47 21.18 3.42
CA LEU A 37 2.88 21.09 3.03
C LEU A 37 3.65 20.08 3.87
N MET A 38 3.41 20.04 5.18
CA MET A 38 4.06 19.06 6.06
C MET A 38 3.65 17.64 5.72
N ALA A 39 2.37 17.39 5.43
CA ALA A 39 1.90 16.08 4.99
C ALA A 39 2.53 15.65 3.65
N LEU A 40 2.62 16.58 2.68
CA LEU A 40 3.29 16.34 1.39
C LEU A 40 4.76 15.99 1.56
N VAL A 41 5.51 16.82 2.28
CA VAL A 41 6.95 16.62 2.51
C VAL A 41 7.20 15.31 3.24
N SER A 42 6.43 15.02 4.30
CA SER A 42 6.56 13.79 5.07
C SER A 42 6.43 12.56 4.18
N MET A 43 5.44 12.52 3.28
CA MET A 43 5.21 11.34 2.44
C MET A 43 6.16 11.25 1.25
N LEU A 44 6.57 12.36 0.66
CA LEU A 44 7.58 12.34 -0.40
C LEU A 44 8.91 11.77 0.10
N GLU A 45 9.23 12.00 1.38
CA GLU A 45 10.43 11.52 2.06
C GLU A 45 10.43 10.02 2.36
N GLU A 46 9.25 9.39 2.43
CA GLU A 46 9.14 7.96 2.77
C GLU A 46 9.71 7.04 1.68
N PHE A 47 9.72 7.48 0.42
CA PHE A 47 10.29 6.70 -0.69
C PHE A 47 11.81 6.50 -0.52
N PRO A 48 12.39 5.39 -1.04
CA PRO A 48 13.84 5.19 -1.05
C PRO A 48 14.58 6.36 -1.71
N GLN A 49 15.84 6.58 -1.32
CA GLN A 49 16.63 7.74 -1.76
C GLN A 49 16.66 7.92 -3.29
N GLY A 50 16.76 6.82 -4.06
CA GLY A 50 16.75 6.83 -5.53
C GLY A 50 15.39 7.22 -6.15
N MET A 51 14.32 7.26 -5.37
CA MET A 51 12.95 7.56 -5.78
C MET A 51 12.41 8.87 -5.17
N LEU A 52 13.24 9.63 -4.45
CA LEU A 52 12.84 10.95 -3.95
C LEU A 52 12.54 11.90 -5.12
N LYS A 53 13.39 11.89 -6.14
CA LYS A 53 13.13 12.58 -7.42
C LYS A 53 12.29 11.68 -8.30
N THR A 54 11.11 12.17 -8.68
CA THR A 54 10.12 11.38 -9.43
C THR A 54 10.13 11.84 -10.89
N PRO A 55 10.60 11.02 -11.84
CA PRO A 55 10.60 11.40 -13.24
C PRO A 55 9.21 11.80 -13.73
N GLY A 56 9.14 12.87 -14.52
CA GLY A 56 7.89 13.41 -15.06
C GLY A 56 7.12 14.32 -14.10
N LEU A 57 7.24 14.17 -12.78
CA LEU A 57 6.56 15.02 -11.80
C LEU A 57 7.30 16.34 -11.61
N LYS A 58 6.69 17.44 -12.05
CA LYS A 58 7.27 18.80 -12.00
C LYS A 58 6.59 19.68 -10.97
N TYR A 59 5.26 19.55 -10.81
CA TYR A 59 4.48 20.43 -9.95
C TYR A 59 3.52 19.68 -9.02
N LEU A 60 3.32 20.19 -7.81
CA LEU A 60 2.13 19.91 -7.01
C LEU A 60 1.30 21.19 -6.98
N VAL A 61 0.01 21.08 -7.22
CA VAL A 61 -0.90 22.24 -7.25
C VAL A 61 -2.08 22.00 -6.31
N ARG A 62 -2.54 23.07 -5.67
CA ARG A 62 -3.68 23.05 -4.75
C ARG A 62 -4.82 23.85 -5.35
N ARG A 63 -5.98 23.23 -5.48
CA ARG A 63 -7.20 23.90 -5.95
C ARG A 63 -7.81 24.76 -4.84
N LEU A 64 -8.52 25.81 -5.22
CA LEU A 64 -9.23 26.69 -4.28
C LEU A 64 -10.15 25.92 -3.32
N ASP A 65 -10.20 26.42 -2.10
CA ASP A 65 -11.09 25.91 -1.05
C ASP A 65 -12.56 25.97 -1.47
N GLY A 66 -13.32 24.96 -1.02
CA GLY A 66 -14.74 24.84 -1.28
C GLY A 66 -15.15 24.47 -2.72
N THR A 67 -14.19 24.26 -3.63
CA THR A 67 -14.46 23.94 -5.04
C THR A 67 -14.27 22.46 -5.36
N ARG A 68 -14.97 21.98 -6.39
CA ARG A 68 -14.79 20.63 -6.96
C ARG A 68 -13.92 20.70 -8.21
N HIS A 69 -13.23 19.60 -8.53
CA HIS A 69 -12.52 19.46 -9.79
C HIS A 69 -13.52 19.44 -10.97
N PRO A 70 -13.27 20.15 -12.09
CA PRO A 70 -14.23 20.27 -13.19
C PRO A 70 -14.45 18.96 -13.97
N LEU A 71 -13.38 18.18 -14.21
CA LEU A 71 -13.47 16.90 -14.94
C LEU A 71 -13.75 15.67 -14.04
N HIS A 72 -13.27 15.68 -12.79
CA HIS A 72 -13.41 14.59 -11.83
C HIS A 72 -14.01 15.10 -10.49
N PRO A 73 -15.29 15.51 -10.44
CA PRO A 73 -15.85 16.25 -9.29
C PRO A 73 -15.83 15.50 -7.94
N GLY A 74 -15.66 14.18 -7.95
CA GLY A 74 -15.55 13.33 -6.76
C GLY A 74 -14.13 13.01 -6.31
N ALA A 75 -13.11 13.37 -7.11
CA ALA A 75 -11.71 13.10 -6.77
C ALA A 75 -11.24 13.97 -5.61
N ALA A 76 -10.29 13.45 -4.82
CA ALA A 76 -9.58 14.19 -3.77
C ALA A 76 -8.21 14.68 -4.25
N ALA A 77 -7.59 13.93 -5.16
CA ALA A 77 -6.44 14.35 -5.93
C ALA A 77 -6.50 13.74 -7.35
N VAL A 78 -5.71 14.29 -8.29
CA VAL A 78 -5.58 13.77 -9.65
C VAL A 78 -4.12 13.88 -10.11
N ALA A 79 -3.51 12.77 -10.50
CA ALA A 79 -2.20 12.72 -11.13
C ALA A 79 -2.29 12.89 -12.65
N TRP A 80 -1.85 14.05 -13.15
CA TRP A 80 -1.73 14.34 -14.57
C TRP A 80 -0.35 13.97 -15.07
N THR A 81 -0.06 12.68 -15.21
CA THR A 81 1.27 12.18 -15.58
C THR A 81 1.79 12.81 -16.87
N GLY A 82 0.97 12.87 -17.92
CA GLY A 82 1.33 13.48 -19.20
C GLY A 82 1.58 15.00 -19.17
N ALA A 83 1.03 15.72 -18.19
CA ALA A 83 1.24 17.16 -18.00
C ALA A 83 2.29 17.47 -16.92
N GLY A 84 2.67 16.48 -16.12
CA GLY A 84 3.73 16.58 -15.13
C GLY A 84 3.32 17.20 -13.80
N TYR A 85 2.06 17.07 -13.36
CA TYR A 85 1.63 17.60 -12.08
C TYR A 85 0.61 16.74 -11.34
N ILE A 86 0.54 16.90 -10.02
CA ILE A 86 -0.53 16.35 -9.18
C ILE A 86 -1.35 17.51 -8.64
N GLU A 87 -2.66 17.39 -8.74
CA GLU A 87 -3.62 18.36 -8.24
C GLU A 87 -4.33 17.85 -7.00
N PHE A 88 -4.37 18.66 -5.94
CA PHE A 88 -5.07 18.35 -4.69
C PHE A 88 -6.25 19.29 -4.46
N MET A 89 -7.40 18.70 -4.09
CA MET A 89 -8.60 19.43 -3.70
C MET A 89 -8.66 19.58 -2.18
N GLU A 90 -9.45 20.54 -1.69
CA GLU A 90 -9.73 20.70 -0.24
C GLU A 90 -10.18 19.38 0.42
N SER A 91 -10.93 18.55 -0.31
CA SER A 91 -11.44 17.25 0.17
C SER A 91 -10.33 16.26 0.53
N ALA A 92 -9.11 16.43 0.01
CA ALA A 92 -7.95 15.66 0.42
C ALA A 92 -7.61 15.91 1.89
N PHE A 93 -7.78 17.13 2.39
CA PHE A 93 -7.23 17.56 3.68
C PHE A 93 -8.29 17.77 4.77
N LYS A 94 -9.40 18.45 4.46
CA LYS A 94 -10.31 19.02 5.46
C LYS A 94 -10.91 18.02 6.46
N LYS A 95 -11.26 16.81 6.04
CA LYS A 95 -11.99 15.83 6.87
C LYS A 95 -11.38 14.43 6.89
N GLN A 96 -10.22 14.28 6.29
CA GLN A 96 -9.52 13.00 6.24
C GLN A 96 -8.65 12.84 7.48
N GLY A 97 -8.46 11.58 7.90
CA GLY A 97 -7.43 11.24 8.87
C GLY A 97 -6.04 11.32 8.22
N LEU A 98 -5.00 11.45 9.04
CA LEU A 98 -3.62 11.55 8.55
C LEU A 98 -3.23 10.34 7.70
N ASP A 99 -3.62 9.12 8.09
CA ASP A 99 -3.38 7.90 7.29
C ASP A 99 -3.97 8.00 5.88
N SER A 100 -5.17 8.57 5.74
CA SER A 100 -5.85 8.73 4.44
C SER A 100 -5.18 9.79 3.56
N ILE A 101 -4.72 10.90 4.15
CA ILE A 101 -3.94 11.93 3.45
C ILE A 101 -2.62 11.32 2.98
N HIS A 102 -1.93 10.62 3.88
CA HIS A 102 -0.65 10.00 3.62
C HIS A 102 -0.72 8.99 2.46
N ARG A 103 -1.70 8.08 2.53
CA ARG A 103 -2.00 7.13 1.45
C ARG A 103 -2.22 7.85 0.11
N LEU A 104 -3.07 8.87 0.09
CA LEU A 104 -3.44 9.59 -1.13
C LEU A 104 -2.21 10.22 -1.80
N ILE A 105 -1.33 10.86 -1.04
CA ILE A 105 -0.12 11.50 -1.60
C ILE A 105 0.80 10.46 -2.25
N LEU A 106 1.01 9.33 -1.59
CA LEU A 106 1.84 8.24 -2.11
C LEU A 106 1.21 7.57 -3.33
N HIS A 107 -0.12 7.42 -3.33
CA HIS A 107 -0.92 6.90 -4.44
C HIS A 107 -0.70 7.74 -5.70
N GLU A 108 -0.92 9.06 -5.62
CA GLU A 108 -0.76 9.95 -6.77
C GLU A 108 0.69 9.96 -7.30
N LYS A 109 1.68 9.91 -6.41
CA LYS A 109 3.09 9.79 -6.80
C LYS A 109 3.38 8.46 -7.50
N ALA A 110 2.76 7.36 -7.08
CA ALA A 110 2.98 6.05 -7.67
C ALA A 110 2.53 5.96 -9.13
N HIS A 111 1.54 6.74 -9.57
CA HIS A 111 1.21 6.85 -11.00
C HIS A 111 2.36 7.39 -11.86
N PHE A 112 3.19 8.28 -11.32
CA PHE A 112 4.38 8.74 -12.05
C PHE A 112 5.47 7.66 -12.11
N LEU A 113 5.59 6.82 -11.08
CA LEU A 113 6.48 5.65 -11.14
C LEU A 113 6.02 4.68 -12.23
N TRP A 114 4.72 4.41 -12.30
CA TRP A 114 4.12 3.61 -13.37
C TRP A 114 4.41 4.19 -14.77
N ALA A 115 4.21 5.50 -14.93
CA ALA A 115 4.36 6.15 -16.23
C ALA A 115 5.81 6.26 -16.71
N TYR A 116 6.76 6.47 -15.80
CA TYR A 116 8.12 6.89 -16.17
C TYR A 116 9.26 6.02 -15.64
N LEU A 117 9.05 5.26 -14.58
CA LEU A 117 10.09 4.44 -13.96
C LEU A 117 9.94 2.95 -14.30
N PHE A 118 8.72 2.45 -14.35
CA PHE A 118 8.44 1.03 -14.56
C PHE A 118 8.56 0.64 -16.03
N ASP A 119 9.39 -0.37 -16.31
CA ASP A 119 9.47 -0.98 -17.63
C ASP A 119 8.23 -1.85 -17.93
N GLU A 120 8.06 -2.20 -19.21
CA GLU A 120 6.90 -2.97 -19.64
C GLU A 120 6.88 -4.38 -19.04
N GLN A 121 8.02 -5.01 -18.78
CA GLN A 121 8.05 -6.35 -18.20
C GLN A 121 7.52 -6.32 -16.76
N LEU A 122 7.96 -5.36 -15.94
CA LEU A 122 7.47 -5.16 -14.59
C LEU A 122 5.94 -4.94 -14.57
N LYS A 123 5.42 -4.14 -15.51
CA LYS A 123 3.97 -3.92 -15.65
C LYS A 123 3.25 -5.20 -16.03
N GLN A 124 3.76 -5.97 -16.98
CA GLN A 124 3.16 -7.25 -17.38
C GLN A 124 3.15 -8.26 -16.23
N ASP A 125 4.25 -8.36 -15.48
CA ASP A 125 4.33 -9.26 -14.33
C ASP A 125 3.35 -8.85 -13.22
N TRP A 126 3.09 -7.55 -13.04
CA TRP A 126 2.05 -7.06 -12.14
C TRP A 126 0.64 -7.37 -12.64
N ILE A 127 0.38 -7.20 -13.94
CA ILE A 127 -0.89 -7.54 -14.59
C ILE A 127 -1.20 -9.03 -14.39
N GLU A 128 -0.22 -9.90 -14.65
CA GLU A 128 -0.36 -11.34 -14.44
C GLU A 128 -0.59 -11.67 -12.96
N LEU A 129 0.21 -11.07 -12.06
CA LEU A 129 0.07 -11.28 -10.62
C LEU A 129 -1.31 -10.86 -10.10
N GLY A 130 -1.87 -9.75 -10.60
CA GLY A 130 -3.21 -9.28 -10.26
C GLY A 130 -4.34 -10.03 -10.97
N GLY A 131 -4.03 -10.96 -11.87
CA GLY A 131 -5.02 -11.67 -12.68
C GLY A 131 -5.81 -10.74 -13.61
N TRP A 132 -5.20 -9.62 -14.00
CA TRP A 132 -5.77 -8.58 -14.83
C TRP A 132 -5.77 -8.96 -16.30
N TYR A 133 -6.80 -8.55 -17.02
CA TYR A 133 -6.90 -8.69 -18.47
C TYR A 133 -7.74 -7.56 -19.07
N GLU A 134 -7.48 -7.23 -20.34
CA GLU A 134 -8.24 -6.22 -21.05
C GLU A 134 -9.68 -6.70 -21.28
N ASN A 135 -10.65 -5.86 -20.89
CA ASN A 135 -12.06 -6.11 -21.07
C ASN A 135 -12.75 -4.86 -21.63
N PRO A 136 -12.95 -4.77 -22.96
CA PRO A 136 -13.61 -3.62 -23.59
C PRO A 136 -15.09 -3.43 -23.18
N ALA A 137 -15.70 -4.43 -22.53
CA ALA A 137 -17.06 -4.30 -22.00
C ALA A 137 -17.09 -3.54 -20.66
N ASP A 138 -15.97 -3.53 -19.93
CA ASP A 138 -15.78 -2.77 -18.71
C ASP A 138 -15.55 -1.28 -19.05
N LYS A 139 -16.02 -0.38 -18.18
CA LYS A 139 -15.92 1.06 -18.39
C LYS A 139 -14.45 1.54 -18.39
N ASP A 140 -13.61 0.88 -17.60
CA ASP A 140 -12.19 1.23 -17.44
C ASP A 140 -11.29 0.42 -18.39
N GLY A 141 -11.88 -0.48 -19.18
CA GLY A 141 -11.18 -1.32 -20.16
C GLY A 141 -10.43 -2.51 -19.58
N TRP A 142 -10.54 -2.75 -18.26
CA TRP A 142 -9.83 -3.81 -17.54
C TRP A 142 -10.76 -4.56 -16.61
N SER A 143 -10.47 -5.84 -16.39
CA SER A 143 -11.11 -6.65 -15.35
C SER A 143 -10.09 -7.62 -14.74
N THR A 144 -10.40 -8.16 -13.56
CA THR A 144 -9.55 -9.13 -12.87
C THR A 144 -10.32 -10.41 -12.57
N THR A 145 -9.61 -11.53 -12.57
CA THR A 145 -10.12 -12.85 -12.13
C THR A 145 -10.05 -13.05 -10.61
N LYS A 146 -9.40 -12.14 -9.88
CA LYS A 146 -9.18 -12.21 -8.43
C LYS A 146 -10.18 -11.34 -7.68
N GLN A 147 -10.62 -11.79 -6.51
CA GLN A 147 -11.69 -11.12 -5.74
C GLN A 147 -11.27 -10.66 -4.32
N THR A 148 -10.16 -11.17 -3.79
CA THR A 148 -9.77 -11.02 -2.38
C THR A 148 -8.33 -10.51 -2.16
N GLU A 149 -7.54 -10.43 -3.25
CA GLU A 149 -6.11 -10.06 -3.22
C GLU A 149 -5.87 -8.57 -3.49
N PHE A 150 -6.79 -7.72 -3.00
CA PHE A 150 -6.74 -6.27 -3.18
C PHE A 150 -6.86 -5.57 -1.83
N VAL A 151 -6.15 -4.46 -1.71
CA VAL A 151 -6.09 -3.65 -0.48
C VAL A 151 -7.33 -2.77 -0.30
N SER A 152 -8.04 -2.47 -1.38
CA SER A 152 -9.29 -1.72 -1.39
C SER A 152 -10.17 -2.09 -2.59
N ALA A 153 -11.46 -1.75 -2.49
CA ALA A 153 -12.41 -1.86 -3.59
C ALA A 153 -12.00 -1.02 -4.82
N TYR A 154 -11.29 0.09 -4.60
CA TYR A 154 -10.78 0.96 -5.66
C TYR A 154 -9.64 0.28 -6.43
N ALA A 155 -8.68 -0.34 -5.73
CA ALA A 155 -7.61 -1.12 -6.36
C ALA A 155 -8.14 -2.27 -7.24
N HIS A 156 -9.24 -2.91 -6.85
CA HIS A 156 -9.87 -3.98 -7.63
C HIS A 156 -10.70 -3.45 -8.82
N GLY A 157 -11.30 -2.26 -8.69
CA GLY A 157 -12.44 -1.85 -9.51
C GLY A 157 -12.12 -1.03 -10.75
N VAL A 158 -10.84 -0.73 -11.02
CA VAL A 158 -10.45 0.22 -12.08
C VAL A 158 -9.49 -0.41 -13.09
N ASN A 159 -8.19 -0.49 -12.79
CA ASN A 159 -7.20 -1.04 -13.72
C ASN A 159 -5.89 -1.43 -12.99
N PRO A 160 -4.92 -2.09 -13.68
CA PRO A 160 -3.65 -2.51 -13.07
C PRO A 160 -2.79 -1.36 -12.49
N ASN A 161 -2.88 -0.16 -13.06
CA ASN A 161 -2.15 1.02 -12.59
C ASN A 161 -2.71 1.52 -11.24
N GLU A 162 -4.05 1.62 -11.10
CA GLU A 162 -4.69 1.95 -9.83
C GLU A 162 -4.40 0.90 -8.74
N ASP A 163 -4.41 -0.39 -9.11
CA ASP A 163 -4.03 -1.48 -8.21
C ASP A 163 -2.58 -1.33 -7.72
N MET A 164 -1.65 -1.02 -8.63
CA MET A 164 -0.24 -0.79 -8.29
C MET A 164 -0.09 0.44 -7.39
N ALA A 165 -0.70 1.57 -7.76
CA ALA A 165 -0.59 2.83 -7.02
C ALA A 165 -1.14 2.70 -5.60
N GLU A 166 -2.32 2.10 -5.46
CA GLU A 166 -2.92 1.83 -4.16
C GLU A 166 -2.07 0.83 -3.36
N SER A 167 -1.59 -0.25 -3.97
CA SER A 167 -0.75 -1.24 -3.29
C SER A 167 0.58 -0.65 -2.80
N ILE A 168 1.26 0.19 -3.59
CA ILE A 168 2.49 0.89 -3.18
C ILE A 168 2.20 1.83 -2.00
N SER A 169 1.10 2.58 -2.05
CA SER A 169 0.73 3.46 -0.95
C SER A 169 0.55 2.67 0.36
N PHE A 170 -0.14 1.52 0.30
CA PHE A 170 -0.33 0.63 1.45
C PHE A 170 0.97 -0.04 1.89
N TYR A 171 1.88 -0.38 0.98
CA TYR A 171 3.17 -0.95 1.34
C TYR A 171 3.96 -0.05 2.30
N ILE A 172 3.86 1.27 2.13
CA ILE A 172 4.54 2.27 2.95
C ILE A 172 3.76 2.55 4.24
N VAL A 173 2.50 3.00 4.14
CA VAL A 173 1.77 3.50 5.33
C VAL A 173 1.22 2.39 6.23
N ARG A 174 0.86 1.25 5.62
CA ARG A 174 0.15 0.16 6.31
C ARG A 174 0.48 -1.20 5.68
N PRO A 175 1.76 -1.62 5.74
CA PRO A 175 2.28 -2.82 5.05
C PRO A 175 1.53 -4.10 5.41
N ASP A 176 1.04 -4.23 6.64
CA ASP A 176 0.33 -5.42 7.11
C ASP A 176 -1.02 -5.60 6.40
N LYS A 177 -1.67 -4.51 5.95
CA LYS A 177 -2.87 -4.60 5.11
C LYS A 177 -2.54 -5.25 3.78
N LEU A 178 -1.48 -4.80 3.10
CA LEU A 178 -1.09 -5.41 1.84
C LEU A 178 -0.66 -6.86 2.04
N ARG A 179 0.17 -7.13 3.06
CA ARG A 179 0.65 -8.48 3.37
C ARG A 179 -0.49 -9.45 3.69
N SER A 180 -1.52 -9.00 4.40
CA SER A 180 -2.69 -9.85 4.74
C SER A 180 -3.60 -10.14 3.56
N ARG A 181 -3.67 -9.24 2.55
CA ARG A 181 -4.50 -9.46 1.36
C ARG A 181 -3.77 -10.19 0.24
N SER A 182 -2.50 -9.87 0.01
CA SER A 182 -1.67 -10.54 -1.00
C SER A 182 -0.19 -10.51 -0.59
N PRO A 183 0.32 -11.60 0.03
CA PRO A 183 1.74 -11.77 0.28
C PRO A 183 2.58 -11.63 -0.99
N ALA A 184 2.06 -12.10 -2.13
CA ALA A 184 2.75 -12.03 -3.41
C ALA A 184 2.89 -10.58 -3.92
N LYS A 185 1.86 -9.74 -3.84
CA LYS A 185 1.99 -8.30 -4.16
C LYS A 185 2.91 -7.57 -3.19
N TYR A 186 2.85 -7.93 -1.91
CA TYR A 186 3.78 -7.41 -0.90
C TYR A 186 5.25 -7.69 -1.27
N GLU A 187 5.57 -8.96 -1.58
CA GLU A 187 6.92 -9.37 -1.98
C GLU A 187 7.33 -8.78 -3.34
N PHE A 188 6.39 -8.63 -4.28
CA PHE A 188 6.64 -7.98 -5.56
C PHE A 188 7.09 -6.53 -5.37
N ILE A 189 6.30 -5.74 -4.63
CA ILE A 189 6.63 -4.33 -4.35
C ILE A 189 7.95 -4.25 -3.59
N GLN A 190 8.13 -5.08 -2.56
CA GLN A 190 9.36 -5.14 -1.80
C GLN A 190 10.58 -5.35 -2.69
N ASN A 191 10.60 -6.44 -3.46
CA ASN A 191 11.81 -6.93 -4.10
C ASN A 191 12.08 -6.22 -5.43
N ARG A 192 11.03 -5.87 -6.18
CA ARG A 192 11.16 -5.37 -7.56
C ARG A 192 10.97 -3.87 -7.70
N ILE A 193 10.33 -3.23 -6.72
CA ILE A 193 10.08 -1.78 -6.74
C ILE A 193 10.91 -1.10 -5.66
N MET A 194 10.84 -1.58 -4.41
CA MET A 194 11.49 -0.93 -3.28
C MET A 194 12.93 -1.43 -3.03
N HIS A 195 13.48 -2.25 -3.94
CA HIS A 195 14.84 -2.81 -3.87
C HIS A 195 15.18 -3.45 -2.51
N GLY A 196 14.22 -4.19 -1.97
CA GLY A 196 14.34 -4.88 -0.69
C GLY A 196 14.02 -4.01 0.53
N THR A 197 13.88 -2.69 0.38
CA THR A 197 13.48 -1.77 1.47
C THR A 197 12.17 -2.23 2.08
N ARG A 198 12.13 -2.36 3.41
CA ARG A 198 10.96 -2.81 4.18
C ARG A 198 10.40 -1.66 5.00
N TYR A 199 9.07 -1.66 5.14
CA TYR A 199 8.38 -0.76 6.05
C TYR A 199 7.71 -1.58 7.14
N ILE A 200 7.73 -1.06 8.36
CA ILE A 200 6.91 -1.53 9.47
C ILE A 200 6.14 -0.32 9.98
N SER A 201 4.83 -0.45 10.17
CA SER A 201 4.02 0.58 10.79
C SER A 201 3.64 0.10 12.19
N GLN A 202 4.12 0.75 13.25
CA GLN A 202 3.88 0.32 14.64
C GLN A 202 3.04 1.34 15.40
N ILE A 203 2.21 0.87 16.32
CA ILE A 203 1.45 1.74 17.22
C ILE A 203 2.20 1.83 18.55
N ARG A 204 2.21 3.02 19.15
CA ARG A 204 2.69 3.23 20.52
C ARG A 204 2.21 2.15 21.48
N GLU A 205 3.14 1.56 22.23
CA GLU A 205 2.87 0.40 23.08
C GLU A 205 1.78 0.65 24.13
N ASP A 206 1.74 1.84 24.73
CA ASP A 206 0.75 2.22 25.74
C ASP A 206 -0.67 2.39 25.19
N LEU A 207 -0.83 2.36 23.87
CA LEU A 207 -2.10 2.47 23.15
C LEU A 207 -2.49 1.17 22.44
N THR A 208 -1.88 0.05 22.85
CA THR A 208 -2.16 -1.29 22.31
C THR A 208 -2.78 -2.21 23.35
N PHE A 209 -3.49 -3.23 22.89
CA PHE A 209 -4.09 -4.27 23.71
C PHE A 209 -4.12 -5.60 22.95
N GLU A 210 -4.18 -6.71 23.68
CA GLU A 210 -4.24 -8.05 23.10
C GLU A 210 -5.68 -8.52 22.92
N VAL A 211 -5.99 -9.03 21.73
CA VAL A 211 -7.23 -9.77 21.47
C VAL A 211 -6.91 -11.25 21.43
N TYR A 212 -7.65 -12.03 22.21
CA TYR A 212 -7.53 -13.48 22.24
C TYR A 212 -8.64 -14.11 21.40
N ASN A 213 -8.27 -15.03 20.51
CA ASN A 213 -9.22 -15.79 19.71
C ASN A 213 -8.63 -17.16 19.37
N LEU A 214 -9.25 -18.23 19.85
CA LEU A 214 -8.87 -19.61 19.53
C LEU A 214 -9.35 -20.06 18.14
N TYR A 215 -10.34 -19.35 17.59
CA TYR A 215 -11.00 -19.66 16.32
C TYR A 215 -11.14 -18.39 15.45
N PRO A 216 -10.01 -17.82 14.98
CA PRO A 216 -10.02 -16.62 14.16
C PRO A 216 -10.79 -16.80 12.86
N ASP A 217 -11.52 -15.76 12.47
CA ASP A 217 -12.22 -15.72 11.19
C ASP A 217 -11.37 -15.06 10.10
N TYR A 218 -10.82 -15.89 9.23
CA TYR A 218 -10.13 -15.48 8.01
C TYR A 218 -10.95 -15.77 6.75
N VAL A 219 -12.20 -16.18 6.92
CA VAL A 219 -13.07 -16.58 5.82
C VAL A 219 -13.70 -15.32 5.25
N TYR A 220 -13.45 -15.08 3.98
CA TYR A 220 -14.12 -13.99 3.27
C TYR A 220 -15.60 -14.34 3.07
N PRO A 221 -16.50 -13.35 2.97
CA PRO A 221 -17.87 -13.58 2.53
C PRO A 221 -17.94 -14.50 1.31
N GLY A 222 -18.95 -15.36 1.24
CA GLY A 222 -19.16 -16.28 0.12
C GLY A 222 -19.20 -15.59 -1.25
N ARG A 223 -18.91 -16.35 -2.31
CA ARG A 223 -19.11 -15.85 -3.70
C ARG A 223 -20.60 -15.78 -4.00
N ILE A 224 -21.01 -14.81 -4.83
CA ILE A 224 -22.40 -14.75 -5.29
C ILE A 224 -22.70 -15.97 -6.17
N ILE A 225 -23.78 -16.68 -5.86
CA ILE A 225 -24.24 -17.87 -6.60
C ILE A 225 -25.63 -17.68 -7.20
N ARG A 226 -26.42 -16.72 -6.69
CA ARG A 226 -27.72 -16.31 -7.24
C ARG A 226 -27.85 -14.80 -7.17
N VAL A 227 -28.45 -14.23 -8.21
CA VAL A 227 -28.96 -12.86 -8.21
C VAL A 227 -30.39 -12.91 -8.71
N ASP A 228 -31.31 -12.46 -7.88
CA ASP A 228 -32.71 -12.22 -8.24
C ASP A 228 -32.95 -10.73 -8.32
N LEU A 229 -33.49 -10.29 -9.45
CA LEU A 229 -33.74 -8.89 -9.75
C LEU A 229 -35.18 -8.72 -10.22
N GLN A 230 -35.87 -7.76 -9.62
CA GLN A 230 -37.18 -7.30 -10.05
C GLN A 230 -37.13 -5.79 -10.31
N VAL A 231 -37.72 -5.38 -11.44
CA VAL A 231 -37.89 -3.97 -11.81
C VAL A 231 -39.37 -3.75 -12.08
N ASP A 232 -40.00 -2.91 -11.26
CA ASP A 232 -41.41 -2.56 -11.39
C ASP A 232 -41.56 -1.08 -11.77
N GLY A 233 -42.62 -0.75 -12.52
CA GLY A 233 -42.98 0.62 -12.91
C GLY A 233 -43.18 0.75 -14.42
N ALA A 234 -44.25 1.44 -14.83
CA ALA A 234 -44.49 1.71 -16.26
C ALA A 234 -43.44 2.67 -16.84
N PRO A 235 -43.30 2.79 -18.18
CA PRO A 235 -42.33 3.67 -18.83
C PRO A 235 -42.34 5.14 -18.35
N GLU A 236 -43.51 5.63 -17.92
CA GLU A 236 -43.73 7.00 -17.43
C GLU A 236 -43.67 7.13 -15.90
N GLU A 237 -43.39 6.03 -15.19
CA GLU A 237 -43.33 5.94 -13.73
C GLU A 237 -41.90 5.71 -13.25
N ASP A 238 -41.64 6.06 -12.00
CA ASP A 238 -40.37 5.76 -11.35
C ASP A 238 -40.21 4.23 -11.22
N LYS A 239 -39.00 3.74 -11.45
CA LYS A 239 -38.70 2.31 -11.42
C LYS A 239 -38.31 1.88 -10.02
N GLN A 240 -39.06 0.94 -9.45
CA GLN A 240 -38.72 0.26 -8.20
C GLN A 240 -37.85 -0.94 -8.52
N ILE A 241 -36.62 -0.95 -8.03
CA ILE A 241 -35.67 -2.04 -8.21
C ILE A 241 -35.55 -2.78 -6.89
N TYR A 242 -35.85 -4.07 -6.91
CA TYR A 242 -35.59 -5.00 -5.82
C TYR A 242 -34.50 -5.96 -6.24
N ILE A 243 -33.51 -6.13 -5.38
CA ILE A 243 -32.40 -7.07 -5.60
C ILE A 243 -32.23 -7.96 -4.38
N GLU A 244 -32.09 -9.25 -4.64
CA GLU A 244 -31.66 -10.24 -3.68
C GLU A 244 -30.45 -10.98 -4.26
N ILE A 245 -29.41 -11.11 -3.46
CA ILE A 245 -28.26 -11.94 -3.80
C ILE A 245 -28.16 -13.08 -2.80
N GLU A 246 -27.76 -14.24 -3.28
CA GLU A 246 -27.35 -15.36 -2.45
C GLU A 246 -25.86 -15.59 -2.63
N ILE A 247 -25.16 -15.68 -1.52
CA ILE A 247 -23.75 -16.03 -1.47
C ILE A 247 -23.60 -17.49 -1.04
N HIS A 248 -22.57 -18.14 -1.53
CA HIS A 248 -22.21 -19.49 -1.14
C HIS A 248 -22.04 -19.60 0.38
N GLY A 249 -22.63 -20.62 1.00
CA GLY A 249 -22.59 -20.85 2.44
C GLY A 249 -22.19 -22.27 2.79
N GLU A 250 -20.93 -22.48 3.17
CA GLU A 250 -20.44 -23.74 3.76
C GLU A 250 -20.42 -23.69 5.29
N SER A 251 -20.47 -22.49 5.89
CA SER A 251 -20.41 -22.30 7.34
C SER A 251 -21.11 -21.01 7.77
N ASN A 252 -20.96 -20.61 9.03
CA ASN A 252 -21.40 -19.28 9.49
C ASN A 252 -20.31 -18.20 9.30
N LEU A 253 -19.08 -18.59 8.94
CA LEU A 253 -17.94 -17.70 8.79
C LEU A 253 -17.89 -17.03 7.40
N ASP A 254 -18.47 -17.64 6.37
CA ASP A 254 -18.58 -17.05 5.03
C ASP A 254 -19.84 -16.19 4.83
N THR A 255 -20.48 -15.76 5.94
CA THR A 255 -21.62 -14.85 5.90
C THR A 255 -21.18 -13.42 5.58
N ALA A 256 -22.09 -12.61 5.06
CA ALA A 256 -21.87 -11.17 4.93
C ALA A 256 -22.69 -10.43 5.98
N HIS A 257 -22.14 -9.32 6.48
CA HIS A 257 -22.81 -8.34 7.33
C HIS A 257 -23.47 -7.25 6.48
N GLU A 258 -22.83 -6.86 5.37
CA GLU A 258 -23.35 -5.89 4.43
C GLU A 258 -22.88 -6.19 2.99
N GLY A 259 -23.68 -5.73 2.03
CA GLY A 259 -23.27 -5.65 0.64
C GLY A 259 -23.49 -4.24 0.08
N PHE A 260 -22.68 -3.86 -0.89
CA PHE A 260 -22.77 -2.59 -1.58
C PHE A 260 -22.66 -2.81 -3.08
N ILE A 261 -23.64 -2.31 -3.83
CA ILE A 261 -23.67 -2.31 -5.29
C ILE A 261 -23.55 -0.87 -5.77
N ARG A 262 -22.64 -0.66 -6.72
CA ARG A 262 -22.64 0.54 -7.55
C ARG A 262 -23.23 0.19 -8.91
N LEU A 263 -24.37 0.79 -9.22
CA LEU A 263 -25.14 0.56 -10.44
C LEU A 263 -24.94 1.74 -11.39
N VAL A 264 -24.48 1.47 -12.61
CA VAL A 264 -24.06 2.51 -13.56
C VAL A 264 -24.81 2.36 -14.88
N GLY A 265 -25.35 3.47 -15.39
CA GLY A 265 -25.90 3.58 -16.74
C GLY A 265 -24.84 4.03 -17.74
N LYS A 266 -24.92 3.56 -19.00
CA LYS A 266 -23.97 3.97 -20.07
C LYS A 266 -24.24 5.36 -20.64
N LYS A 267 -25.41 5.92 -20.38
CA LYS A 267 -25.80 7.25 -20.82
C LYS A 267 -25.81 8.19 -19.61
N CYS A 268 -25.16 9.35 -19.75
CA CYS A 268 -25.23 10.46 -18.80
C CYS A 268 -24.61 10.11 -17.42
N LEU A 269 -24.43 11.10 -16.54
CA LEU A 269 -23.82 10.87 -15.22
C LEU A 269 -24.86 10.30 -14.26
N SER A 270 -25.15 9.02 -14.42
CA SER A 270 -26.14 8.33 -13.59
C SER A 270 -25.54 7.07 -12.96
N GLU A 271 -25.04 7.26 -11.74
CA GLU A 271 -24.68 6.17 -10.84
C GLU A 271 -25.61 6.17 -9.64
N TYR A 272 -26.05 4.97 -9.25
CA TYR A 272 -26.87 4.77 -8.06
C TYR A 272 -26.22 3.71 -7.17
N HIS A 273 -26.39 3.86 -5.87
CA HIS A 273 -25.83 2.95 -4.88
C HIS A 273 -26.94 2.16 -4.21
N ILE A 274 -26.79 0.85 -4.15
CA ILE A 274 -27.71 -0.05 -3.45
C ILE A 274 -26.96 -0.66 -2.27
N ARG A 275 -27.51 -0.47 -1.07
CA ARG A 275 -27.07 -1.22 0.12
C ARG A 275 -27.87 -2.51 0.23
N LEU A 276 -27.16 -3.60 0.47
CA LEU A 276 -27.72 -4.92 0.68
C LEU A 276 -27.56 -5.28 2.16
N HIS A 277 -28.64 -5.77 2.75
CA HIS A 277 -28.69 -6.18 4.14
C HIS A 277 -29.05 -7.66 4.25
N PRO A 278 -28.39 -8.43 5.12
CA PRO A 278 -28.69 -9.85 5.31
C PRO A 278 -30.12 -10.08 5.79
N ILE A 279 -30.75 -11.15 5.30
CA ILE A 279 -32.09 -11.58 5.70
C ILE A 279 -32.12 -13.07 6.08
N ASP A 280 -33.06 -13.44 6.96
CA ASP A 280 -33.37 -14.83 7.27
C ASP A 280 -34.32 -15.47 6.24
N ALA A 281 -34.67 -16.75 6.45
CA ALA A 281 -35.61 -17.48 5.58
C ALA A 281 -37.04 -16.90 5.55
N ASN A 282 -37.40 -16.04 6.51
CA ASN A 282 -38.68 -15.34 6.57
C ASN A 282 -38.60 -13.93 5.96
N GLY A 283 -37.43 -13.52 5.46
CA GLY A 283 -37.18 -12.19 4.91
C GLY A 283 -36.99 -11.10 5.97
N GLN A 284 -36.74 -11.46 7.24
CA GLN A 284 -36.42 -10.51 8.30
C GLN A 284 -34.94 -10.15 8.29
N TYR A 285 -34.61 -8.88 8.50
CA TYR A 285 -33.21 -8.45 8.56
C TYR A 285 -32.48 -9.07 9.74
N VAL A 286 -31.28 -9.56 9.49
CA VAL A 286 -30.37 -10.16 10.47
C VAL A 286 -28.99 -9.50 10.41
N GLN A 287 -28.18 -9.72 11.46
CA GLN A 287 -26.84 -9.13 11.55
C GLN A 287 -25.86 -9.69 10.52
N ALA A 288 -25.98 -10.97 10.17
CA ALA A 288 -25.16 -11.62 9.16
C ALA A 288 -25.94 -12.78 8.52
N GLY A 289 -25.66 -13.07 7.26
CA GLY A 289 -26.33 -14.17 6.55
C GLY A 289 -25.82 -14.35 5.12
N HIS A 290 -26.35 -15.40 4.47
CA HIS A 290 -25.99 -15.77 3.10
C HIS A 290 -26.94 -15.22 2.04
N VAL A 291 -28.06 -14.61 2.44
CA VAL A 291 -28.99 -13.94 1.53
C VAL A 291 -29.04 -12.47 1.90
N LEU A 292 -28.77 -11.58 0.95
CA LEU A 292 -28.81 -10.14 1.17
C LEU A 292 -29.82 -9.49 0.24
N ARG A 293 -30.59 -8.56 0.77
CA ARG A 293 -31.63 -7.83 0.03
C ARG A 293 -31.37 -6.34 0.05
N GLY A 294 -31.60 -5.69 -1.09
CA GLY A 294 -31.62 -4.24 -1.22
C GLY A 294 -32.75 -3.77 -2.13
N HIS A 295 -33.00 -2.48 -2.09
CA HIS A 295 -33.95 -1.83 -2.97
C HIS A 295 -33.47 -0.44 -3.36
N LEU A 296 -33.95 0.07 -4.48
CA LEU A 296 -33.64 1.40 -4.99
C LEU A 296 -34.79 1.90 -5.86
N THR A 297 -35.06 3.21 -5.82
CA THR A 297 -35.92 3.87 -6.80
C THR A 297 -35.06 4.60 -7.83
N ILE A 298 -35.27 4.30 -9.12
CA ILE A 298 -34.74 5.08 -10.24
C ILE A 298 -35.85 6.01 -10.76
N PRO A 299 -35.66 7.34 -10.78
CA PRO A 299 -36.66 8.28 -11.30
C PRO A 299 -37.02 8.01 -12.76
N ARG A 300 -38.26 8.31 -13.15
CA ARG A 300 -38.77 8.20 -14.54
C ARG A 300 -37.99 9.03 -15.57
N TYR A 301 -37.21 10.01 -15.11
CA TYR A 301 -36.37 10.87 -15.95
C TYR A 301 -34.96 10.29 -16.15
N ALA A 302 -34.60 9.22 -15.45
CA ALA A 302 -33.28 8.63 -15.61
C ALA A 302 -33.07 8.06 -17.02
N PRO A 303 -31.82 7.96 -17.50
CA PRO A 303 -31.54 7.47 -18.84
C PRO A 303 -32.08 6.06 -19.10
N SER A 304 -32.79 5.92 -20.21
CA SER A 304 -33.22 4.63 -20.74
C SER A 304 -32.02 3.85 -21.27
N GLY A 305 -32.07 2.52 -21.14
CA GLY A 305 -31.04 1.62 -21.63
C GLY A 305 -30.62 0.57 -20.62
N TYR A 306 -29.47 -0.04 -20.88
CA TYR A 306 -28.90 -1.04 -19.99
C TYR A 306 -28.11 -0.40 -18.86
N TRP A 307 -28.41 -0.85 -17.65
CA TRP A 307 -27.70 -0.54 -16.42
C TRP A 307 -27.03 -1.80 -15.90
N THR A 308 -25.80 -1.66 -15.41
CA THR A 308 -25.01 -2.78 -14.91
C THR A 308 -24.32 -2.38 -13.62
N PRO A 309 -24.12 -3.33 -12.69
CA PRO A 309 -23.16 -3.10 -11.64
C PRO A 309 -21.76 -3.12 -12.23
N ASP A 310 -20.96 -2.13 -11.88
CA ASP A 310 -19.51 -2.17 -12.11
C ASP A 310 -18.81 -2.89 -10.95
N GLN A 311 -19.35 -2.78 -9.73
CA GLN A 311 -18.83 -3.43 -8.55
C GLN A 311 -19.92 -3.89 -7.57
N ILE A 312 -19.71 -5.08 -7.00
CA ILE A 312 -20.38 -5.55 -5.78
C ILE A 312 -19.32 -5.83 -4.72
N ARG A 313 -19.36 -5.09 -3.60
CA ARG A 313 -18.53 -5.34 -2.42
C ARG A 313 -19.35 -6.03 -1.34
N LEU A 314 -18.85 -7.15 -0.84
CA LEU A 314 -19.39 -7.84 0.33
C LEU A 314 -18.42 -7.68 1.49
N ARG A 315 -18.94 -7.47 2.70
CA ARG A 315 -18.13 -7.33 3.91
C ARG A 315 -18.77 -8.10 5.07
N ASP A 316 -17.96 -8.81 5.85
CA ASP A 316 -18.39 -9.46 7.10
C ASP A 316 -18.27 -8.51 8.32
N ALA A 317 -18.57 -9.00 9.51
CA ALA A 317 -18.44 -8.20 10.74
C ALA A 317 -16.98 -7.90 11.14
N ASN A 318 -16.03 -8.74 10.72
CA ASN A 318 -14.61 -8.64 11.07
C ASN A 318 -13.81 -7.78 10.08
N GLY A 319 -14.44 -7.30 9.00
CA GLY A 319 -13.80 -6.47 7.98
C GLY A 319 -13.13 -7.24 6.86
N ASN A 320 -13.40 -8.55 6.71
CA ASN A 320 -13.04 -9.27 5.50
C ASN A 320 -13.96 -8.83 4.35
N GLU A 321 -13.35 -8.54 3.21
CA GLU A 321 -14.05 -8.01 2.04
C GLU A 321 -13.86 -8.93 0.84
N ARG A 322 -14.95 -9.19 0.11
CA ARG A 322 -14.91 -9.75 -1.24
C ARG A 322 -15.34 -8.68 -2.23
N HIS A 323 -14.50 -8.43 -3.22
CA HIS A 323 -14.82 -7.55 -4.34
C HIS A 323 -15.20 -8.40 -5.56
N GLN A 324 -16.28 -8.03 -6.22
CA GLN A 324 -16.77 -8.69 -7.41
C GLN A 324 -17.03 -7.63 -8.49
N SER A 325 -16.63 -7.94 -9.70
CA SER A 325 -16.81 -7.13 -10.91
C SER A 325 -17.95 -7.66 -11.76
N GLN A 326 -18.31 -6.93 -12.82
CA GLN A 326 -19.41 -7.29 -13.73
C GLN A 326 -19.35 -8.74 -14.25
N ILE A 327 -18.15 -9.30 -14.43
CA ILE A 327 -17.95 -10.65 -14.97
C ILE A 327 -18.31 -11.76 -13.97
N ASP A 328 -18.36 -11.46 -12.67
CA ASP A 328 -18.55 -12.48 -11.62
C ASP A 328 -20.02 -12.88 -11.44
N PHE A 329 -20.95 -11.96 -11.68
CA PHE A 329 -22.39 -12.14 -11.47
C PHE A 329 -23.22 -11.96 -12.75
N GLY A 330 -22.68 -11.31 -13.79
CA GLY A 330 -23.19 -11.38 -15.16
C GLY A 330 -24.59 -10.83 -15.43
N TRP A 331 -25.12 -9.90 -14.61
CA TRP A 331 -26.45 -9.33 -14.80
C TRP A 331 -26.41 -7.89 -15.29
N LYS A 332 -27.47 -7.52 -16.02
CA LYS A 332 -27.80 -6.16 -16.43
C LYS A 332 -29.32 -6.01 -16.42
N LEU A 333 -29.80 -4.80 -16.17
CA LEU A 333 -31.23 -4.48 -16.23
C LEU A 333 -31.48 -3.45 -17.30
N TYR A 334 -32.69 -3.43 -17.86
CA TYR A 334 -33.10 -2.44 -18.84
C TYR A 334 -34.11 -1.48 -18.20
N ILE A 335 -33.83 -0.18 -18.27
CA ILE A 335 -34.75 0.89 -17.86
C ILE A 335 -35.36 1.48 -19.13
N ASP A 336 -36.69 1.52 -19.21
CA ASP A 336 -37.47 1.95 -20.36
C ASP A 336 -38.18 3.30 -20.12
N ASN A 337 -37.44 4.27 -19.59
CA ASN A 337 -37.95 5.62 -19.35
C ASN A 337 -38.19 6.38 -20.68
N LEU A 338 -39.39 6.93 -20.90
CA LEU A 338 -39.75 7.65 -22.14
C LEU A 338 -39.35 9.12 -22.13
N ILE A 339 -39.21 9.71 -20.94
CA ILE A 339 -38.92 11.12 -20.73
C ILE A 339 -37.53 11.30 -20.09
N GLU A 340 -36.53 10.60 -20.64
CA GLU A 340 -35.14 10.69 -20.15
C GLU A 340 -34.60 12.13 -20.22
N ASP A 341 -33.91 12.56 -19.16
CA ASP A 341 -33.20 13.83 -19.09
C ASP A 341 -31.75 13.63 -18.68
N CYS A 342 -30.88 14.24 -19.47
CA CYS A 342 -29.43 14.18 -19.36
C CYS A 342 -28.80 15.57 -19.32
N GLN A 343 -29.60 16.62 -19.42
CA GLN A 343 -29.12 17.98 -19.36
C GLN A 343 -29.12 18.42 -17.90
N PRO A 344 -27.97 18.86 -17.36
CA PRO A 344 -27.96 19.44 -16.04
C PRO A 344 -28.71 20.78 -16.01
N PRO A 345 -29.21 21.23 -14.84
CA PRO A 345 -29.81 22.54 -14.69
C PRO A 345 -28.85 23.65 -15.17
N ILE A 346 -29.34 24.54 -16.03
CA ILE A 346 -28.51 25.61 -16.60
C ILE A 346 -28.57 26.83 -15.69
N TYR A 347 -27.44 27.21 -15.11
CA TYR A 347 -27.33 28.41 -14.29
C TYR A 347 -27.55 29.71 -15.10
N VAL A 348 -28.33 30.64 -14.56
CA VAL A 348 -28.57 31.96 -15.15
C VAL A 348 -27.50 32.94 -14.65
N LYS A 349 -26.66 33.43 -15.56
CA LYS A 349 -25.56 34.34 -15.24
C LYS A 349 -26.05 35.63 -14.55
N ASN A 350 -25.28 36.11 -13.58
CA ASN A 350 -25.49 37.30 -12.75
C ASN A 350 -26.77 37.27 -11.89
N SER A 351 -27.29 36.07 -11.60
CA SER A 351 -28.52 35.89 -10.84
C SER A 351 -28.30 35.76 -9.33
N VAL A 352 -27.07 35.61 -8.86
CA VAL A 352 -26.78 35.40 -7.43
C VAL A 352 -27.26 36.59 -6.60
N ARG A 353 -27.91 36.28 -5.47
CA ARG A 353 -28.28 37.23 -4.41
C ARG A 353 -27.89 36.65 -3.07
N LEU A 354 -27.11 37.42 -2.31
CA LEU A 354 -26.72 37.10 -0.95
C LEU A 354 -27.51 37.97 0.03
N SER A 355 -27.98 37.36 1.12
CA SER A 355 -28.57 38.10 2.25
C SER A 355 -28.32 37.37 3.56
N LEU A 356 -28.41 38.12 4.66
CA LEU A 356 -28.16 37.62 6.01
C LEU A 356 -29.43 37.75 6.83
N SER A 357 -29.77 36.71 7.59
CA SER A 357 -30.81 36.77 8.62
C SER A 357 -30.26 36.30 9.97
N GLN A 358 -30.96 36.65 11.04
CA GLN A 358 -30.66 36.20 12.40
C GLN A 358 -31.84 35.39 12.94
N GLU A 359 -31.52 34.24 13.52
CA GLU A 359 -32.45 33.36 14.20
C GLU A 359 -31.93 33.04 15.60
N LYS A 360 -32.71 32.28 16.38
CA LYS A 360 -32.32 31.80 17.70
C LYS A 360 -32.60 30.31 17.79
N THR A 361 -31.69 29.59 18.43
CA THR A 361 -31.90 28.20 18.83
C THR A 361 -33.04 28.10 19.85
N GLU A 362 -33.53 26.90 20.11
CA GLU A 362 -34.53 26.65 21.17
C GLU A 362 -34.07 27.14 22.55
N MET A 363 -32.76 27.13 22.81
CA MET A 363 -32.14 27.65 24.03
C MET A 363 -31.93 29.17 24.02
N GLY A 364 -32.39 29.87 22.98
CA GLY A 364 -32.30 31.32 22.85
C GLY A 364 -30.96 31.87 22.37
N ASN A 365 -29.97 31.01 22.12
CA ASN A 365 -28.69 31.42 21.54
C ASN A 365 -28.89 31.89 20.09
N PRO A 366 -28.49 33.12 19.73
CA PRO A 366 -28.61 33.60 18.37
C PRO A 366 -27.66 32.89 17.43
N TYR A 367 -28.00 32.83 16.15
CA TYR A 367 -27.12 32.44 15.06
C TYR A 367 -27.58 33.16 13.79
N GLN A 368 -26.73 33.15 12.77
CA GLN A 368 -27.01 33.78 11.49
C GLN A 368 -27.26 32.72 10.41
N ILE A 369 -27.99 33.12 9.36
CA ILE A 369 -28.12 32.32 8.14
C ILE A 369 -27.72 33.20 6.96
N VAL A 370 -26.73 32.73 6.20
CA VAL A 370 -26.46 33.28 4.86
C VAL A 370 -27.40 32.59 3.88
N HIS A 371 -28.24 33.39 3.24
CA HIS A 371 -29.12 32.97 2.18
C HIS A 371 -28.43 33.22 0.84
N VAL A 372 -28.15 32.13 0.11
CA VAL A 372 -27.58 32.17 -1.23
C VAL A 372 -28.67 31.78 -2.21
N ARG A 373 -29.11 32.72 -3.05
CA ARG A 373 -30.15 32.49 -4.07
C ARG A 373 -29.61 32.73 -5.45
N TRP A 374 -30.04 31.94 -6.43
CA TRP A 374 -29.75 32.14 -7.84
C TRP A 374 -30.84 31.50 -8.71
N HIS A 375 -30.83 31.80 -10.00
CA HIS A 375 -31.79 31.27 -10.95
C HIS A 375 -31.17 30.16 -11.81
N VAL A 376 -31.97 29.15 -12.13
CA VAL A 376 -31.63 28.09 -13.09
C VAL A 376 -32.75 27.89 -14.10
N THR A 377 -32.40 27.47 -15.31
CA THR A 377 -33.34 26.95 -16.31
C THR A 377 -33.32 25.43 -16.22
N GLU A 378 -34.46 24.84 -15.87
CA GLU A 378 -34.64 23.40 -15.69
C GLU A 378 -36.11 23.05 -15.96
N ASP A 379 -36.35 22.08 -16.85
CA ASP A 379 -37.69 21.72 -17.32
C ASP A 379 -38.33 20.61 -16.45
N ASN A 380 -37.53 19.74 -15.82
CA ASN A 380 -37.98 18.56 -15.07
C ASN A 380 -37.92 18.73 -13.54
N GLY A 381 -37.47 19.89 -13.08
CA GLY A 381 -37.38 20.25 -11.68
C GLY A 381 -36.01 19.97 -11.04
N VAL A 382 -35.81 20.53 -9.85
CA VAL A 382 -34.54 20.52 -9.12
C VAL A 382 -34.67 19.62 -7.89
N LYS A 383 -33.73 18.69 -7.72
CA LYS A 383 -33.61 17.83 -6.53
C LYS A 383 -33.01 18.56 -5.35
N GLY A 384 -32.04 19.43 -5.61
CA GLY A 384 -31.36 20.18 -4.57
C GLY A 384 -30.30 21.11 -5.12
N CYS A 385 -29.82 22.00 -4.26
CA CYS A 385 -28.75 22.92 -4.58
C CYS A 385 -27.77 23.03 -3.41
N VAL A 386 -26.52 23.37 -3.72
CA VAL A 386 -25.46 23.58 -2.72
C VAL A 386 -24.73 24.86 -3.04
N ALA A 387 -24.37 25.60 -2.01
CA ALA A 387 -23.45 26.74 -2.09
C ALA A 387 -22.30 26.54 -1.11
N THR A 388 -21.10 26.92 -1.53
CA THR A 388 -19.89 26.95 -0.69
C THR A 388 -19.29 28.35 -0.69
N MET A 389 -18.91 28.83 0.48
CA MET A 389 -18.30 30.15 0.69
C MET A 389 -16.98 30.04 1.45
N ASN A 390 -16.05 30.93 1.16
CA ASN A 390 -14.75 31.02 1.82
C ASN A 390 -14.66 32.36 2.57
N ASP A 391 -14.12 32.33 3.78
CA ASP A 391 -13.71 33.56 4.47
C ASP A 391 -12.34 34.04 3.98
N ASN A 392 -11.84 35.13 4.56
CA ASN A 392 -10.57 35.73 4.18
C ASN A 392 -9.35 35.17 4.94
N ASN A 393 -9.54 34.23 5.86
CA ASN A 393 -8.47 33.52 6.53
C ASN A 393 -7.97 32.39 5.62
N ARG A 394 -6.68 32.43 5.32
CA ARG A 394 -6.04 31.44 4.47
C ARG A 394 -6.00 30.05 5.09
N GLU A 395 -6.02 29.91 6.41
CA GLU A 395 -5.90 28.60 7.06
C GLU A 395 -7.24 27.85 7.17
N THR A 396 -8.38 28.52 6.99
CA THR A 396 -9.71 27.89 7.05
C THR A 396 -10.15 27.31 5.71
N TYR A 397 -11.08 26.36 5.75
CA TYR A 397 -11.62 25.68 4.56
C TYR A 397 -13.06 26.09 4.27
N GLY A 398 -13.53 25.93 3.02
CA GLY A 398 -14.79 26.49 2.56
C GLY A 398 -16.05 25.96 3.25
N ILE A 399 -16.91 26.83 3.76
CA ILE A 399 -18.14 26.42 4.44
C ILE A 399 -19.28 26.20 3.46
N GLY A 400 -20.00 25.08 3.59
CA GLY A 400 -21.04 24.67 2.66
C GLY A 400 -22.43 24.59 3.30
N GLY A 401 -23.46 24.84 2.50
CA GLY A 401 -24.87 24.69 2.87
C GLY A 401 -25.70 24.16 1.71
N GLY A 402 -26.73 23.39 2.03
CA GLY A 402 -27.65 22.79 1.07
C GLY A 402 -29.00 23.52 1.02
N GLY A 403 -29.80 23.20 0.00
CA GLY A 403 -31.14 23.73 -0.16
C GLY A 403 -31.88 23.12 -1.35
N GLY A 404 -32.96 23.77 -1.77
CA GLY A 404 -33.81 23.33 -2.88
C GLY A 404 -34.53 24.50 -3.56
N ALA A 405 -35.50 24.18 -4.41
CA ALA A 405 -36.32 25.18 -5.09
C ALA A 405 -37.19 25.99 -4.10
N VAL A 406 -37.37 27.28 -4.36
CA VAL A 406 -38.26 28.15 -3.55
C VAL A 406 -39.69 28.06 -4.10
N VAL A 407 -40.60 27.45 -3.33
CA VAL A 407 -42.04 27.39 -3.68
C VAL A 407 -42.70 28.75 -3.36
N GLY A 408 -43.29 29.41 -4.36
CA GLY A 408 -44.10 30.62 -4.17
C GLY A 408 -43.75 31.85 -5.03
N VAL A 409 -42.85 31.74 -6.01
CA VAL A 409 -42.67 32.79 -7.03
C VAL A 409 -43.61 32.48 -8.19
N GLU A 410 -44.55 33.38 -8.49
CA GLU A 410 -45.46 33.25 -9.63
C GLU A 410 -44.69 32.98 -10.92
N GLN A 411 -44.90 31.80 -11.52
CA GLN A 411 -44.50 31.48 -12.88
C GLN A 411 -45.35 32.32 -13.85
N THR A 412 -44.98 33.59 -14.05
CA THR A 412 -45.46 34.33 -15.21
C THR A 412 -44.67 33.84 -16.43
N ILE A 413 -45.42 33.47 -17.46
CA ILE A 413 -45.03 32.78 -18.71
C ILE A 413 -43.89 33.46 -19.51
N ALA A 414 -43.31 34.56 -19.01
CA ALA A 414 -42.21 35.29 -19.61
C ALA A 414 -40.82 35.06 -18.96
N GLN A 415 -40.69 34.28 -17.88
CA GLN A 415 -39.38 33.93 -17.28
C GLN A 415 -39.27 32.41 -17.05
N LYS A 416 -38.62 31.70 -17.98
CA LYS A 416 -38.21 30.29 -17.82
C LYS A 416 -37.02 30.17 -16.85
N GLY A 417 -37.20 30.51 -15.57
CA GLY A 417 -36.16 30.33 -14.56
C GLY A 417 -36.74 30.05 -13.17
N SER A 418 -36.35 28.92 -12.56
CA SER A 418 -36.67 28.60 -11.17
C SER A 418 -35.62 29.25 -10.25
N GLU A 419 -36.04 29.98 -9.21
CA GLU A 419 -35.13 30.41 -8.14
C GLU A 419 -34.84 29.24 -7.20
N VAL A 420 -33.57 28.98 -6.93
CA VAL A 420 -33.12 28.02 -5.94
C VAL A 420 -32.44 28.75 -4.79
N HIS A 421 -32.45 28.12 -3.60
CA HIS A 421 -32.04 28.77 -2.37
C HIS A 421 -31.29 27.80 -1.46
N ALA A 422 -29.98 28.03 -1.32
CA ALA A 422 -29.13 27.37 -0.34
C ALA A 422 -29.04 28.20 0.95
N LYS A 423 -29.03 27.52 2.09
CA LYS A 423 -28.85 28.14 3.41
C LYS A 423 -27.54 27.67 4.03
N ILE A 424 -26.70 28.61 4.43
CA ILE A 424 -25.48 28.34 5.21
C ILE A 424 -25.71 28.85 6.63
N VAL A 425 -25.71 27.93 7.59
CA VAL A 425 -25.89 28.26 9.01
C VAL A 425 -24.57 28.75 9.57
N VAL A 426 -24.61 29.89 10.26
CA VAL A 426 -23.45 30.60 10.81
C VAL A 426 -23.66 30.80 12.31
N PRO A 427 -23.24 29.83 13.14
CA PRO A 427 -23.21 30.00 14.58
C PRO A 427 -22.27 31.14 15.01
N ASP A 428 -22.44 31.65 16.22
CA ASP A 428 -21.72 32.81 16.74
C ASP A 428 -20.24 32.57 17.03
N TYR A 429 -19.77 31.33 16.89
CA TYR A 429 -18.36 30.99 16.94
C TYR A 429 -17.70 30.91 15.56
N ARG A 430 -18.42 31.17 14.47
CA ARG A 430 -17.80 31.27 13.15
C ARG A 430 -16.89 32.49 13.06
N LEU A 431 -15.86 32.45 12.22
CA LEU A 431 -15.00 33.62 12.00
C LEU A 431 -15.81 34.81 11.47
N SER A 432 -15.52 35.98 12.01
CA SER A 432 -16.02 37.25 11.47
C SER A 432 -15.18 37.68 10.27
N GLY A 433 -15.81 38.34 9.31
CA GLY A 433 -15.13 38.93 8.16
C GLY A 433 -15.97 38.88 6.89
N THR A 434 -15.31 39.19 5.77
CA THR A 434 -15.91 39.12 4.45
C THR A 434 -15.83 37.70 3.92
N TYR A 435 -16.99 37.10 3.63
CA TYR A 435 -17.08 35.80 2.98
C TYR A 435 -17.36 35.98 1.50
N SER A 436 -16.70 35.20 0.65
CA SER A 436 -16.91 35.16 -0.80
C SER A 436 -17.53 33.84 -1.24
N LEU A 437 -18.47 33.88 -2.17
CA LEU A 437 -19.02 32.67 -2.80
C LEU A 437 -17.93 32.04 -3.67
N ALA A 438 -17.69 30.74 -3.49
CA ALA A 438 -16.64 30.00 -4.21
C ALA A 438 -17.23 29.04 -5.25
N TYR A 439 -18.33 28.38 -4.90
CA TYR A 439 -18.93 27.35 -5.74
C TYR A 439 -20.44 27.24 -5.48
N VAL A 440 -21.22 27.08 -6.53
CA VAL A 440 -22.59 26.59 -6.41
C VAL A 440 -22.81 25.43 -7.36
N HIS A 441 -23.75 24.56 -7.02
CA HIS A 441 -24.31 23.66 -8.01
C HIS A 441 -25.78 23.40 -7.76
N THR A 442 -26.47 23.05 -8.83
CA THR A 442 -27.87 22.62 -8.79
C THR A 442 -27.95 21.23 -9.41
N ALA A 443 -28.64 20.31 -8.75
CA ALA A 443 -28.89 18.97 -9.24
C ALA A 443 -30.35 18.86 -9.69
N ASP A 444 -30.60 18.33 -10.89
CA ASP A 444 -31.94 17.95 -11.32
C ASP A 444 -32.46 16.72 -10.55
N VAL A 445 -33.69 16.30 -10.84
CA VAL A 445 -34.35 15.13 -10.23
C VAL A 445 -33.62 13.80 -10.46
N VAL A 446 -32.80 13.68 -11.51
CA VAL A 446 -32.00 12.49 -11.86
C VAL A 446 -30.62 12.52 -11.19
N GLY A 447 -30.15 13.71 -10.80
CA GLY A 447 -28.83 13.94 -10.22
C GLY A 447 -27.80 14.52 -11.19
N ASN A 448 -28.17 14.95 -12.41
CA ASN A 448 -27.23 15.70 -13.25
C ASN A 448 -26.95 17.04 -12.57
N ILE A 449 -25.66 17.38 -12.46
CA ILE A 449 -25.22 18.56 -11.70
C ILE A 449 -24.79 19.65 -12.68
N GLY A 450 -25.32 20.86 -12.50
CA GLY A 450 -24.86 22.09 -13.14
C GLY A 450 -23.95 22.87 -12.19
N PRO A 451 -22.62 22.66 -12.21
CA PRO A 451 -21.67 23.35 -11.35
C PRO A 451 -21.32 24.75 -11.88
N VAL A 452 -21.08 25.69 -10.97
CA VAL A 452 -20.60 27.04 -11.27
C VAL A 452 -19.54 27.41 -10.25
N TRP A 453 -18.43 27.95 -10.73
CA TRP A 453 -17.30 28.35 -9.92
C TRP A 453 -17.14 29.86 -9.96
N PHE A 454 -16.81 30.46 -8.83
CA PHE A 454 -16.62 31.90 -8.70
C PHE A 454 -15.14 32.18 -8.45
N ILE A 455 -14.66 33.33 -8.93
CA ILE A 455 -13.29 33.74 -8.71
C ILE A 455 -13.22 34.54 -7.41
N PRO A 456 -12.21 34.30 -6.55
CA PRO A 456 -12.08 35.03 -5.31
C PRO A 456 -11.67 36.49 -5.57
N PRO A 457 -11.97 37.43 -4.66
CA PRO A 457 -11.76 38.86 -4.88
C PRO A 457 -10.36 39.26 -5.36
N GLU A 458 -9.32 38.62 -4.84
CA GLU A 458 -7.91 38.85 -5.18
C GLU A 458 -7.55 38.50 -6.63
N ASN A 459 -8.34 37.64 -7.27
CA ASN A 459 -8.10 37.12 -8.62
C ASN A 459 -9.05 37.71 -9.66
N GLN A 460 -9.87 38.70 -9.31
CA GLN A 460 -10.87 39.29 -10.21
C GLN A 460 -10.25 39.84 -11.51
N SER A 461 -8.99 40.29 -11.48
CA SER A 461 -8.24 40.77 -12.64
C SER A 461 -7.95 39.70 -13.70
N LEU A 462 -8.10 38.42 -13.36
CA LEU A 462 -7.87 37.28 -14.26
C LEU A 462 -9.09 36.96 -15.14
N ILE A 463 -10.24 37.63 -14.93
CA ILE A 463 -11.45 37.42 -15.73
C ILE A 463 -11.28 38.08 -17.11
N GLY A 464 -11.14 37.25 -18.16
CA GLY A 464 -11.17 37.72 -19.56
C GLY A 464 -12.59 37.91 -20.10
N GLU A 465 -12.77 38.77 -21.10
CA GLU A 465 -14.09 39.01 -21.74
C GLU A 465 -14.65 37.77 -22.47
N ASN A 466 -13.82 36.76 -22.77
CA ASN A 466 -14.14 35.60 -23.61
C ASN A 466 -13.91 34.23 -22.91
N ASP A 467 -13.88 34.17 -21.58
CA ASP A 467 -13.73 32.88 -20.88
C ASP A 467 -15.02 32.05 -21.02
N GLN A 468 -15.06 31.21 -22.06
CA GLN A 468 -16.26 30.49 -22.52
C GLN A 468 -16.43 29.11 -21.89
N PHE A 469 -15.46 28.62 -21.12
CA PHE A 469 -15.42 27.20 -20.71
C PHE A 469 -15.85 26.95 -19.27
N VAL A 470 -15.82 27.96 -18.39
CA VAL A 470 -16.36 27.92 -17.04
C VAL A 470 -17.03 29.27 -16.81
N LEU A 471 -18.28 29.30 -16.32
CA LEU A 471 -19.01 30.55 -16.08
C LEU A 471 -18.41 31.27 -14.87
N ASP A 472 -17.25 31.88 -15.08
CA ASP A 472 -16.51 32.63 -14.09
C ASP A 472 -17.22 33.96 -13.90
N GLU A 473 -17.94 34.06 -12.79
CA GLU A 473 -18.49 35.34 -12.34
C GLU A 473 -17.53 36.02 -11.37
N GLY A 474 -17.66 37.35 -11.34
CA GLY A 474 -17.00 38.16 -10.33
C GLY A 474 -17.41 37.73 -8.92
N PRO A 475 -16.62 38.13 -7.91
CA PRO A 475 -16.82 37.72 -6.54
C PRO A 475 -18.15 38.25 -5.99
N TYR A 476 -18.96 37.36 -5.40
CA TYR A 476 -20.09 37.74 -4.55
C TYR A 476 -19.67 37.66 -3.11
N THR A 477 -19.76 38.77 -2.38
CA THR A 477 -19.32 38.85 -0.99
C THR A 477 -20.44 39.23 -0.03
N ILE A 478 -20.31 38.80 1.21
CA ILE A 478 -21.17 39.21 2.33
C ILE A 478 -20.33 39.36 3.59
N GLU A 479 -20.64 40.38 4.39
CA GLU A 479 -19.98 40.61 5.67
C GLU A 479 -20.70 39.83 6.78
N ILE A 480 -19.93 39.07 7.54
CA ILE A 480 -20.41 38.27 8.66
C ILE A 480 -19.77 38.78 9.95
N HIS A 481 -20.59 39.04 10.95
CA HIS A 481 -20.14 39.46 12.29
C HIS A 481 -20.67 38.49 13.33
N THR A 482 -19.75 37.84 14.04
CA THR A 482 -20.01 36.85 15.08
C THR A 482 -19.45 37.35 16.41
N ARG A 483 -19.96 36.79 17.52
CA ARG A 483 -19.62 37.29 18.85
C ARG A 483 -18.38 36.64 19.44
N PHE A 484 -18.12 35.39 19.08
CA PHE A 484 -17.08 34.56 19.69
C PHE A 484 -16.31 33.76 18.62
N PRO A 485 -15.75 34.40 17.59
CA PRO A 485 -15.09 33.69 16.50
C PRO A 485 -14.02 32.73 17.01
N ASP A 486 -14.06 31.49 16.53
CA ASP A 486 -13.22 30.37 16.95
C ASP A 486 -12.61 29.69 15.72
N ASP A 487 -11.28 29.81 15.60
CA ASP A 487 -10.45 29.11 14.61
C ASP A 487 -9.46 28.14 15.26
N THR A 488 -9.58 27.90 16.57
CA THR A 488 -8.65 27.01 17.26
C THR A 488 -9.25 25.62 17.40
N PRO A 489 -8.47 24.55 17.15
CA PRO A 489 -8.97 23.20 17.33
C PRO A 489 -9.04 22.82 18.81
N PRO A 490 -9.94 21.88 19.18
CA PRO A 490 -9.98 21.35 20.53
C PRO A 490 -8.69 20.61 20.84
N VAL A 491 -8.26 20.67 22.10
CA VAL A 491 -7.01 20.06 22.58
C VAL A 491 -7.31 18.74 23.29
N LEU A 492 -6.99 17.64 22.60
CA LEU A 492 -6.87 16.29 23.13
C LEU A 492 -5.58 16.18 23.97
N ASP A 493 -5.73 15.79 25.24
CA ASP A 493 -4.61 15.53 26.12
C ASP A 493 -3.98 14.15 25.81
N LEU A 494 -2.93 14.15 25.00
CA LEU A 494 -2.24 12.95 24.52
C LEU A 494 -1.62 12.09 25.64
N ASN A 495 -1.44 12.64 26.85
CA ASN A 495 -0.92 11.92 28.01
C ASN A 495 -2.03 11.37 28.92
N GLN A 496 -3.29 11.58 28.57
CA GLN A 496 -4.47 11.15 29.33
C GLN A 496 -5.41 10.32 28.46
N ILE A 497 -4.84 9.54 27.54
CA ILE A 497 -5.54 8.52 26.76
C ILE A 497 -5.23 7.17 27.42
N THR A 498 -6.26 6.42 27.76
CA THR A 498 -6.13 5.07 28.32
C THR A 498 -6.99 4.11 27.52
N ILE A 499 -6.44 2.94 27.23
CA ILE A 499 -7.16 1.84 26.60
C ILE A 499 -7.06 0.61 27.49
N ASN A 500 -8.20 0.02 27.81
CA ASN A 500 -8.27 -1.26 28.51
C ASN A 500 -9.11 -2.22 27.68
N ALA A 501 -8.75 -3.49 27.67
CA ALA A 501 -9.51 -4.49 26.96
C ALA A 501 -9.57 -5.80 27.73
N GLU A 502 -10.74 -6.45 27.69
CA GLU A 502 -10.96 -7.77 28.29
C GLU A 502 -11.82 -8.66 27.37
N PRO A 503 -11.46 -9.94 27.20
CA PRO A 503 -12.29 -10.86 26.44
C PRO A 503 -13.63 -11.08 27.18
N THR A 504 -14.74 -11.12 26.45
CA THR A 504 -16.06 -11.42 27.04
C THR A 504 -16.12 -12.86 27.57
N ARG A 505 -15.26 -13.74 27.05
CA ARG A 505 -15.12 -15.16 27.41
C ARG A 505 -13.66 -15.53 27.73
N PRO A 506 -13.13 -15.23 28.93
CA PRO A 506 -11.71 -15.42 29.24
C PRO A 506 -11.21 -16.87 29.14
N GLU A 507 -12.04 -17.85 29.48
CA GLU A 507 -11.67 -19.28 29.48
C GLU A 507 -11.76 -19.94 28.08
N ASP A 508 -12.50 -19.32 27.15
CA ASP A 508 -12.70 -19.81 25.77
C ASP A 508 -12.86 -18.61 24.82
N PRO A 509 -11.78 -17.83 24.62
CA PRO A 509 -11.85 -16.57 23.92
C PRO A 509 -12.07 -16.80 22.41
N ASN A 510 -13.06 -16.10 21.86
CA ASN A 510 -13.51 -16.22 20.47
C ASN A 510 -13.35 -14.88 19.70
N GLY A 511 -12.45 -14.00 20.15
CA GLY A 511 -12.21 -12.68 19.59
C GLY A 511 -13.12 -11.58 20.14
N GLU A 512 -14.32 -11.90 20.65
CA GLU A 512 -15.21 -10.88 21.22
C GLU A 512 -14.58 -10.26 22.46
N THR A 513 -14.37 -8.94 22.42
CA THR A 513 -13.55 -8.21 23.39
C THR A 513 -14.22 -6.89 23.74
N LEU A 514 -14.39 -6.62 25.02
CA LEU A 514 -14.80 -5.30 25.52
C LEU A 514 -13.56 -4.40 25.54
N VAL A 515 -13.66 -3.23 24.93
CA VAL A 515 -12.57 -2.25 24.84
C VAL A 515 -13.08 -0.91 25.38
N ASP A 516 -12.47 -0.44 26.45
CA ASP A 516 -12.77 0.84 27.08
C ASP A 516 -11.67 1.84 26.73
N ILE A 517 -12.04 2.90 26.01
CA ILE A 517 -11.15 4.00 25.66
C ILE A 517 -11.60 5.24 26.43
N ALA A 518 -10.70 5.76 27.26
CA ALA A 518 -10.94 6.97 28.01
C ALA A 518 -9.94 8.05 27.59
N PHE A 519 -10.41 9.29 27.47
CA PHE A 519 -9.59 10.41 27.00
C PHE A 519 -10.06 11.73 27.62
N ARG A 520 -9.24 12.77 27.51
CA ARG A 520 -9.58 14.12 27.98
C ARG A 520 -9.44 15.15 26.88
N VAL A 521 -10.44 16.02 26.76
CA VAL A 521 -10.48 17.10 25.78
C VAL A 521 -10.91 18.39 26.48
N LYS A 522 -10.24 19.48 26.13
CA LYS A 522 -10.70 20.84 26.38
C LYS A 522 -10.74 21.61 25.07
N ASP A 523 -11.45 22.72 25.10
CA ASP A 523 -11.52 23.66 24.00
C ASP A 523 -11.46 25.08 24.56
N ASP A 524 -11.39 26.12 23.72
CA ASP A 524 -11.40 27.50 24.20
C ASP A 524 -12.79 28.16 24.11
N ILE A 525 -13.56 27.86 23.06
CA ILE A 525 -14.80 28.57 22.74
C ILE A 525 -15.93 27.62 22.33
N SER A 526 -15.80 26.92 21.21
CA SER A 526 -16.95 26.22 20.61
C SER A 526 -17.25 24.87 21.26
N GLY A 527 -16.31 24.32 22.03
CA GLY A 527 -16.45 23.11 22.82
C GLY A 527 -16.33 21.82 22.00
N TYR A 528 -15.88 20.74 22.65
CA TYR A 528 -15.80 19.42 22.04
C TYR A 528 -17.19 18.92 21.56
N SER A 529 -17.25 18.45 20.32
CA SER A 529 -18.49 17.95 19.69
C SER A 529 -18.47 16.44 19.49
N SER A 530 -17.40 15.90 18.92
CA SER A 530 -17.27 14.47 18.62
C SER A 530 -15.83 14.09 18.33
N SER A 531 -15.56 12.79 18.30
CA SER A 531 -14.28 12.26 17.84
C SER A 531 -14.49 11.04 16.93
N LYS A 532 -13.56 10.92 15.98
CA LYS A 532 -13.35 9.73 15.15
C LYS A 532 -12.14 8.98 15.71
N ILE A 533 -12.32 7.70 16.00
CA ILE A 533 -11.33 6.84 16.65
C ILE A 533 -11.08 5.65 15.72
N LEU A 534 -9.83 5.43 15.33
CA LEU A 534 -9.43 4.34 14.44
C LEU A 534 -8.59 3.33 15.22
N LEU A 535 -9.15 2.14 15.43
CA LEU A 535 -8.41 0.99 15.91
C LEU A 535 -7.84 0.21 14.73
N ARG A 536 -6.61 -0.27 14.84
CA ARG A 536 -5.99 -1.13 13.83
C ARG A 536 -5.80 -2.53 14.37
N ASP A 537 -6.18 -3.51 13.57
CA ASP A 537 -5.96 -4.93 13.89
C ASP A 537 -4.59 -5.43 13.39
N PRO A 538 -4.15 -6.65 13.78
CA PRO A 538 -2.90 -7.26 13.33
C PRO A 538 -2.79 -7.49 11.82
N GLN A 539 -3.90 -7.50 11.09
CA GLN A 539 -3.92 -7.58 9.62
C GLN A 539 -3.83 -6.21 8.96
N GLY A 540 -3.67 -5.13 9.72
CA GLY A 540 -3.64 -3.76 9.22
C GLY A 540 -5.00 -3.23 8.78
N VAL A 541 -6.12 -3.85 9.14
CA VAL A 541 -7.45 -3.29 8.87
C VAL A 541 -7.77 -2.21 9.91
N MET A 542 -8.32 -1.09 9.44
CA MET A 542 -8.73 0.03 10.30
C MET A 542 -10.22 -0.07 10.58
N HIS A 543 -10.57 -0.05 11.86
CA HIS A 543 -11.90 -0.14 12.40
C HIS A 543 -12.29 1.21 13.00
N GLN A 544 -13.30 1.86 12.41
CA GLN A 544 -13.70 3.21 12.79
C GLN A 544 -14.84 3.19 13.81
N TYR A 545 -14.61 3.90 14.92
CA TYR A 545 -15.59 4.19 15.95
C TYR A 545 -15.77 5.71 16.09
N ASN A 546 -16.90 6.13 16.63
CA ASN A 546 -17.16 7.54 16.91
C ASN A 546 -17.61 7.69 18.36
N HIS A 547 -17.08 8.70 19.04
CA HIS A 547 -17.64 9.19 20.29
C HIS A 547 -18.31 10.54 20.02
N ARG A 548 -19.45 10.79 20.66
CA ARG A 548 -20.21 12.03 20.54
C ARG A 548 -20.37 12.60 21.93
N ALA A 549 -20.10 13.90 22.10
CA ALA A 549 -20.41 14.59 23.33
C ALA A 549 -21.92 14.46 23.66
N PRO A 550 -22.34 14.48 24.93
CA PRO A 550 -23.76 14.41 25.30
C PRO A 550 -24.62 15.48 24.62
N ASP A 551 -24.01 16.62 24.31
CA ASP A 551 -24.64 17.75 23.65
C ASP A 551 -24.40 17.79 22.14
N HIS A 552 -23.86 16.73 21.50
CA HIS A 552 -23.43 16.70 20.10
C HIS A 552 -24.46 17.28 19.13
N ASN A 553 -25.75 16.98 19.34
CA ASN A 553 -26.85 17.42 18.49
C ASN A 553 -27.28 18.88 18.72
N TYR A 554 -26.76 19.56 19.75
CA TYR A 554 -26.97 20.99 19.97
C TYR A 554 -25.94 21.81 19.20
N MET A 555 -26.37 22.97 18.71
CA MET A 555 -25.51 23.91 17.99
C MET A 555 -24.40 24.49 18.86
N TYR A 556 -24.69 24.74 20.14
CA TYR A 556 -23.74 25.32 21.10
C TYR A 556 -23.38 24.31 22.17
N PHE A 557 -22.13 24.39 22.64
CA PHE A 557 -21.65 23.61 23.77
C PHE A 557 -22.41 23.96 25.05
N ILE A 558 -22.71 22.96 25.86
CA ILE A 558 -23.40 23.11 27.15
C ILE A 558 -22.37 22.99 28.28
N GLY A 559 -21.93 24.13 28.80
CA GLY A 559 -20.99 24.20 29.93
C GLY A 559 -19.85 25.20 29.68
N ASP A 560 -18.74 25.00 30.38
CA ASP A 560 -17.50 25.75 30.16
C ASP A 560 -16.55 24.92 29.27
N PRO A 561 -16.29 25.33 28.01
CA PRO A 561 -15.47 24.57 27.07
C PRO A 561 -14.01 24.45 27.51
N THR A 562 -13.54 25.38 28.37
CA THR A 562 -12.14 25.43 28.85
C THR A 562 -11.79 24.36 29.86
N VAL A 563 -12.81 23.69 30.41
CA VAL A 563 -12.65 22.59 31.36
C VAL A 563 -12.20 21.34 30.63
N ASN A 564 -11.05 20.80 31.05
CA ASN A 564 -10.54 19.52 30.54
C ASN A 564 -11.43 18.36 30.98
N THR A 565 -12.37 17.99 30.11
CA THR A 565 -13.47 17.09 30.40
C THR A 565 -13.09 15.66 30.03
N HIS A 566 -13.46 14.72 30.90
CA HIS A 566 -13.21 13.30 30.70
C HIS A 566 -14.34 12.66 29.90
N TYR A 567 -13.98 11.92 28.86
CA TYR A 567 -14.89 11.17 28.02
C TYR A 567 -14.47 9.69 27.97
N GLN A 568 -15.46 8.82 27.79
CA GLN A 568 -15.26 7.39 27.73
C GLN A 568 -16.09 6.80 26.58
N LEU A 569 -15.47 5.89 25.83
CA LEU A 569 -16.10 5.12 24.77
C LEU A 569 -15.91 3.63 25.07
N ASN A 570 -17.02 2.90 25.19
CA ASN A 570 -17.01 1.46 25.38
C ASN A 570 -17.37 0.79 24.05
N ILE A 571 -16.51 -0.10 23.57
CA ILE A 571 -16.63 -0.82 22.30
C ILE A 571 -16.72 -2.31 22.61
N THR A 572 -17.52 -3.04 21.83
CA THR A 572 -17.45 -4.51 21.79
C THR A 572 -16.95 -4.91 20.42
N LEU A 573 -15.72 -5.44 20.36
CA LEU A 573 -15.21 -6.07 19.14
C LEU A 573 -16.02 -7.33 18.86
N PRO A 574 -16.40 -7.61 17.60
CA PRO A 574 -17.27 -8.73 17.26
C PRO A 574 -16.61 -10.10 17.49
N VAL A 575 -17.44 -11.14 17.64
CA VAL A 575 -16.99 -12.54 17.57
C VAL A 575 -16.23 -12.78 16.27
N GLY A 576 -15.10 -13.46 16.34
CA GLY A 576 -14.23 -13.73 15.19
C GLY A 576 -13.10 -12.71 15.01
N SER A 577 -13.08 -11.63 15.80
CA SER A 577 -12.02 -10.61 15.73
C SER A 577 -10.62 -11.22 15.75
N VAL A 578 -9.74 -10.67 14.90
CA VAL A 578 -8.41 -11.22 14.65
C VAL A 578 -7.59 -11.24 15.95
N PRO A 579 -6.98 -12.38 16.32
CA PRO A 579 -6.14 -12.47 17.51
C PRO A 579 -4.80 -11.74 17.33
N GLY A 580 -4.29 -11.20 18.43
CA GLY A 580 -3.01 -10.51 18.50
C GLY A 580 -3.15 -9.05 18.93
N ARG A 581 -2.10 -8.28 18.66
CA ARG A 581 -1.96 -6.90 19.13
C ARG A 581 -2.79 -5.91 18.29
N TRP A 582 -3.87 -5.42 18.86
CA TRP A 582 -4.64 -4.29 18.35
C TRP A 582 -4.09 -2.99 18.94
N GLY A 583 -4.43 -1.86 18.33
CA GLY A 583 -4.11 -0.57 18.94
C GLY A 583 -4.88 0.60 18.39
N LEU A 584 -4.90 1.69 19.15
CA LEU A 584 -5.41 2.98 18.71
C LEU A 584 -4.39 3.62 17.76
N ALA A 585 -4.68 3.59 16.46
CA ALA A 585 -3.81 4.11 15.42
C ALA A 585 -3.99 5.61 15.21
N GLU A 586 -5.22 6.10 15.25
CA GLU A 586 -5.52 7.52 15.05
C GLU A 586 -6.73 7.96 15.86
N MET A 587 -6.70 9.21 16.33
CA MET A 587 -7.84 9.90 16.90
C MET A 587 -7.96 11.31 16.32
N THR A 588 -9.13 11.66 15.81
CA THR A 588 -9.47 13.03 15.41
C THR A 588 -10.55 13.56 16.34
N VAL A 589 -10.31 14.69 16.99
CA VAL A 589 -11.33 15.41 17.78
C VAL A 589 -11.84 16.61 17.00
N PHE A 590 -13.15 16.85 17.11
CA PHE A 590 -13.87 17.93 16.43
C PHE A 590 -14.58 18.77 17.48
N ASP A 591 -14.50 20.09 17.36
CA ASP A 591 -15.32 21.02 18.13
C ASP A 591 -16.66 21.33 17.41
N LYS A 592 -17.44 22.28 17.94
CA LYS A 592 -18.70 22.73 17.30
C LYS A 592 -18.44 23.67 16.11
N ALA A 593 -17.29 24.34 16.06
CA ALA A 593 -16.83 25.10 14.90
C ALA A 593 -16.38 24.20 13.73
N GLY A 594 -16.19 22.90 13.95
CA GLY A 594 -15.61 21.99 12.97
C GLY A 594 -14.10 22.16 12.79
N ASN A 595 -13.41 22.85 13.70
CA ASN A 595 -11.96 22.80 13.80
C ASN A 595 -11.55 21.42 14.33
N THR A 596 -10.38 20.94 13.94
CA THR A 596 -9.97 19.57 14.20
C THR A 596 -8.54 19.46 14.69
N GLN A 597 -8.33 18.67 15.74
CA GLN A 597 -6.99 18.17 16.06
C GLN A 597 -6.91 16.69 15.70
N ARG A 598 -5.87 16.33 14.93
CA ARG A 598 -5.56 14.95 14.55
C ARG A 598 -4.37 14.46 15.35
N ALA A 599 -4.51 13.31 15.99
CA ALA A 599 -3.43 12.61 16.66
C ALA A 599 -3.20 11.26 15.97
N ASN A 600 -2.03 11.11 15.35
CA ASN A 600 -1.57 9.84 14.80
C ASN A 600 -0.62 9.18 15.80
N PHE A 601 -0.88 7.92 16.13
CA PHE A 601 -0.10 7.12 17.07
C PHE A 601 0.68 6.00 16.37
N THR A 602 0.69 6.01 15.04
CA THR A 602 1.49 5.10 14.21
C THR A 602 2.82 5.74 13.84
N GLU A 603 3.88 4.94 13.91
CA GLU A 603 5.22 5.27 13.46
C GLU A 603 5.60 4.36 12.29
N ILE A 604 6.06 4.96 11.19
CA ILE A 604 6.59 4.23 10.04
C ILE A 604 8.10 4.07 10.24
N VAL A 605 8.55 2.83 10.35
CA VAL A 605 9.96 2.47 10.44
C VAL A 605 10.39 1.89 9.10
N ARG A 606 11.31 2.59 8.42
CA ARG A 606 11.90 2.18 7.15
C ARG A 606 13.23 1.46 7.39
N PHE A 607 13.35 0.26 6.83
CA PHE A 607 14.57 -0.54 6.82
C PHE A 607 15.09 -0.57 5.40
N GLU A 608 16.13 0.20 5.13
CA GLU A 608 16.82 0.18 3.85
C GLU A 608 17.79 -0.99 3.84
N VAL A 609 17.73 -1.77 2.76
CA VAL A 609 18.84 -2.67 2.44
C VAL A 609 19.97 -1.75 2.02
N LYS A 610 21.08 -1.74 2.77
CA LYS A 610 22.31 -1.11 2.26
C LYS A 610 22.58 -1.76 0.92
N ASP A 611 22.52 -0.95 -0.13
CA ASP A 611 22.35 -1.44 -1.48
C ASP A 611 23.57 -2.28 -1.89
N VAL A 612 23.41 -3.61 -1.83
CA VAL A 612 24.45 -4.56 -2.19
C VAL A 612 24.42 -4.84 -3.71
N SER A 613 23.66 -4.06 -4.50
CA SER A 613 23.30 -4.39 -5.88
C SER A 613 23.87 -3.45 -6.95
N ALA A 614 24.59 -2.40 -6.55
CA ALA A 614 25.42 -1.57 -7.44
C ALA A 614 26.78 -2.23 -7.78
N TYR A 615 26.86 -3.53 -7.57
CA TYR A 615 28.08 -4.26 -7.35
C TYR A 615 28.40 -5.09 -8.58
N THR A 616 29.59 -4.85 -9.13
CA THR A 616 30.13 -5.60 -10.25
C THR A 616 29.94 -7.09 -9.99
N LYS A 617 29.48 -7.84 -11.01
CA LYS A 617 29.45 -9.30 -10.92
C LYS A 617 30.83 -9.75 -10.42
N PRO A 618 30.93 -10.58 -9.38
CA PRO A 618 32.20 -10.96 -8.76
C PRO A 618 32.99 -11.99 -9.60
N ASP A 619 33.06 -11.77 -10.92
CA ASP A 619 33.95 -12.41 -11.87
C ASP A 619 35.10 -11.42 -12.13
N ILE A 620 36.09 -11.45 -11.24
CA ILE A 620 37.17 -10.44 -11.18
C ILE A 620 38.23 -10.73 -12.23
N ASN A 621 38.36 -12.01 -12.58
CA ASN A 621 39.33 -12.49 -13.55
C ASN A 621 38.79 -12.49 -15.00
N GLU A 622 37.50 -12.16 -15.17
CA GLU A 622 36.78 -12.04 -16.45
C GLU A 622 36.78 -13.35 -17.27
N ASP A 623 36.83 -14.51 -16.60
CA ASP A 623 36.79 -15.82 -17.27
C ASP A 623 35.37 -16.33 -17.55
N GLY A 624 34.36 -15.53 -17.17
CA GLY A 624 32.95 -15.82 -17.33
C GLY A 624 32.38 -16.74 -16.25
N LYS A 625 33.12 -17.00 -15.17
CA LYS A 625 32.69 -17.83 -14.03
C LYS A 625 32.95 -17.09 -12.73
N ILE A 626 32.07 -17.33 -11.76
CA ILE A 626 32.28 -16.90 -10.37
C ILE A 626 32.72 -18.15 -9.61
N ASP A 627 34.02 -18.26 -9.35
CA ASP A 627 34.61 -19.41 -8.66
C ASP A 627 35.62 -19.01 -7.57
N ILE A 628 36.32 -20.00 -7.03
CA ILE A 628 37.27 -19.77 -5.94
C ILE A 628 38.44 -18.85 -6.34
N LEU A 629 38.75 -18.74 -7.63
CA LEU A 629 39.78 -17.86 -8.14
C LEU A 629 39.41 -16.39 -7.92
N ASP A 630 38.14 -16.02 -8.04
CA ASP A 630 37.67 -14.66 -7.77
C ASP A 630 37.85 -14.29 -6.29
N LEU A 631 37.55 -15.23 -5.38
CA LEU A 631 37.82 -15.03 -3.95
C LEU A 631 39.31 -14.81 -3.65
N ILE A 632 40.19 -15.44 -4.42
CA ILE A 632 41.64 -15.26 -4.28
C ILE A 632 42.07 -13.87 -4.76
N PHE A 633 41.50 -13.38 -5.87
CA PHE A 633 41.80 -12.04 -6.37
C PHE A 633 41.36 -10.95 -5.40
N ILE A 634 40.20 -11.10 -4.75
CA ILE A 634 39.73 -10.19 -3.68
C ILE A 634 40.71 -10.20 -2.52
N ALA A 635 41.02 -11.38 -1.98
CA ALA A 635 41.91 -11.51 -0.82
C ALA A 635 43.33 -10.98 -1.08
N GLN A 636 43.80 -10.99 -2.34
CA GLN A 636 45.11 -10.47 -2.73
C GLN A 636 45.13 -8.95 -2.84
N ALA A 637 43.99 -8.31 -3.04
CA ALA A 637 43.82 -6.86 -3.11
C ALA A 637 43.50 -6.23 -1.75
N PHE A 638 43.49 -7.02 -0.66
CA PHE A 638 43.39 -6.47 0.68
C PHE A 638 44.55 -5.50 0.91
N GLU A 639 44.22 -4.29 1.38
CA GLU A 639 45.15 -3.16 1.62
C GLU A 639 45.57 -2.34 0.39
N ASP A 640 45.19 -2.73 -0.84
CA ASP A 640 45.44 -1.94 -2.07
C ASP A 640 44.14 -1.75 -2.85
N TYR A 641 43.71 -0.48 -3.01
CA TYR A 641 42.48 -0.18 -3.76
C TYR A 641 42.54 -0.76 -5.18
N ASN A 642 41.60 -1.64 -5.48
CA ASN A 642 41.41 -2.23 -6.79
C ASN A 642 39.92 -2.23 -7.13
N GLU A 643 39.54 -1.39 -8.10
CA GLU A 643 38.16 -1.20 -8.55
C GLU A 643 37.47 -2.50 -9.00
N LYS A 644 38.24 -3.51 -9.42
CA LYS A 644 37.67 -4.83 -9.77
C LYS A 644 37.45 -5.72 -8.55
N ALA A 645 38.22 -5.52 -7.47
CA ALA A 645 38.15 -6.32 -6.26
C ALA A 645 37.20 -5.73 -5.21
N ASP A 646 36.90 -4.43 -5.30
CA ASP A 646 35.80 -3.73 -4.61
C ASP A 646 34.46 -4.14 -5.24
N VAL A 647 34.14 -5.43 -5.14
CA VAL A 647 32.90 -6.00 -5.66
C VAL A 647 31.71 -5.51 -4.86
N ASN A 648 31.90 -4.98 -3.65
CA ASN A 648 30.85 -4.31 -2.88
C ASN A 648 30.88 -2.77 -2.94
N GLY A 649 31.52 -2.20 -3.97
CA GLY A 649 31.42 -0.80 -4.39
C GLY A 649 31.48 0.26 -3.28
N ASP A 650 32.15 -0.03 -2.17
CA ASP A 650 32.21 0.86 -0.99
C ASP A 650 33.51 1.69 -0.96
N GLY A 651 34.37 1.51 -1.96
CA GLY A 651 35.65 2.18 -2.12
C GLY A 651 36.79 1.52 -1.34
N ILE A 652 36.57 0.37 -0.68
CA ILE A 652 37.52 -0.32 0.18
C ILE A 652 37.50 -1.80 -0.18
N VAL A 653 38.66 -2.38 -0.50
CA VAL A 653 38.75 -3.83 -0.70
C VAL A 653 38.99 -4.54 0.63
N ASP A 654 37.96 -5.19 1.18
CA ASP A 654 38.03 -5.87 2.48
C ASP A 654 37.28 -7.22 2.55
N ILE A 655 37.05 -7.71 3.78
CA ILE A 655 36.40 -9.00 4.00
C ILE A 655 34.93 -9.03 3.50
N LEU A 656 34.27 -7.89 3.38
CA LEU A 656 32.90 -7.74 2.91
C LEU A 656 32.80 -8.10 1.42
N ASP A 657 33.77 -7.68 0.60
CA ASP A 657 33.90 -8.07 -0.81
C ASP A 657 33.99 -9.59 -0.96
N LEU A 658 34.80 -10.21 -0.11
CA LEU A 658 35.07 -11.64 -0.15
C LEU A 658 33.81 -12.44 0.22
N ILE A 659 33.02 -11.95 1.18
CA ILE A 659 31.75 -12.55 1.59
C ILE A 659 30.69 -12.37 0.51
N TYR A 660 30.63 -11.18 -0.10
CA TYR A 660 29.74 -10.89 -1.21
C TYR A 660 30.00 -11.85 -2.38
N ALA A 661 31.24 -11.97 -2.85
CA ALA A 661 31.63 -12.90 -3.90
C ALA A 661 31.36 -14.37 -3.50
N ALA A 662 31.66 -14.77 -2.26
CA ALA A 662 31.41 -16.13 -1.79
C ALA A 662 29.93 -16.50 -1.77
N SER A 663 29.03 -15.54 -1.57
CA SER A 663 27.58 -15.77 -1.56
C SER A 663 27.01 -16.10 -2.94
N HIS A 664 27.72 -15.73 -4.02
CA HIS A 664 27.35 -15.96 -5.43
C HIS A 664 27.99 -17.22 -6.05
N LEU A 665 28.81 -17.96 -5.29
CA LEU A 665 29.34 -19.25 -5.72
C LEU A 665 28.20 -20.26 -5.93
N ASN A 666 28.09 -20.82 -7.14
CA ASN A 666 27.11 -21.81 -7.64
C ASN A 666 25.80 -21.26 -8.25
N GLU A 667 25.75 -20.02 -8.74
CA GLU A 667 24.59 -19.56 -9.55
C GLU A 667 24.55 -20.18 -10.96
N GLU A 668 25.61 -20.84 -11.41
CA GLU A 668 25.60 -21.75 -12.56
C GLU A 668 26.33 -23.05 -12.21
N ASN A 669 25.69 -24.21 -12.41
CA ASN A 669 26.25 -25.55 -12.12
C ASN A 669 27.58 -25.78 -12.86
N VAL A 670 28.72 -25.52 -12.22
CA VAL A 670 30.04 -25.88 -12.74
C VAL A 670 30.92 -26.40 -11.61
N ALA A 671 31.52 -27.57 -11.82
CA ALA A 671 32.38 -28.26 -10.86
C ALA A 671 33.54 -27.36 -10.40
N ALA A 672 33.78 -27.31 -9.08
CA ALA A 672 34.86 -26.56 -8.47
C ALA A 672 36.22 -26.90 -9.12
N PRO A 673 36.89 -25.94 -9.78
CA PRO A 673 38.27 -26.12 -10.19
C PRO A 673 39.14 -26.27 -8.93
N THR A 674 40.14 -27.14 -9.02
CA THR A 674 41.08 -27.41 -7.93
C THR A 674 41.76 -26.13 -7.47
N ALA A 675 41.56 -25.79 -6.19
CA ALA A 675 42.25 -24.73 -5.46
C ALA A 675 43.78 -24.94 -5.48
N ASN A 676 44.44 -24.48 -6.54
CA ASN A 676 45.90 -24.39 -6.58
C ASN A 676 46.28 -23.02 -6.02
N GLY A 677 46.47 -22.93 -4.70
CA GLY A 677 47.03 -21.72 -4.06
C GLY A 677 46.47 -21.41 -2.67
N THR A 678 45.22 -21.76 -2.38
CA THR A 678 44.55 -21.44 -1.11
C THR A 678 44.67 -22.57 -0.09
N THR A 679 45.20 -22.27 1.08
CA THR A 679 45.34 -23.22 2.20
C THR A 679 44.12 -23.16 3.12
N ALA A 680 43.83 -24.27 3.81
CA ALA A 680 42.79 -24.30 4.84
C ALA A 680 43.01 -23.27 5.97
N ASN A 681 44.26 -22.86 6.21
CA ASN A 681 44.57 -21.80 7.17
C ASN A 681 44.13 -20.42 6.68
N GLN A 682 44.24 -20.13 5.39
CA GLN A 682 43.78 -18.86 4.80
C GLN A 682 42.25 -18.74 4.88
N ILE A 683 41.50 -19.79 4.55
CA ILE A 683 40.03 -19.76 4.67
C ILE A 683 39.58 -19.71 6.12
N GLN A 684 40.29 -20.37 7.04
CA GLN A 684 40.01 -20.23 8.47
C GLN A 684 40.20 -18.77 8.93
N SER A 685 41.19 -18.06 8.41
CA SER A 685 41.39 -16.63 8.66
C SER A 685 40.22 -15.80 8.14
N TRP A 686 39.77 -16.05 6.90
CA TRP A 686 38.61 -15.35 6.32
C TRP A 686 37.33 -15.60 7.10
N ILE A 687 37.06 -16.85 7.52
CA ILE A 687 35.90 -17.17 8.37
C ILE A 687 35.98 -16.42 9.70
N THR A 688 37.17 -16.34 10.30
CA THR A 688 37.35 -15.64 11.58
C THR A 688 37.08 -14.15 11.46
N GLN A 689 37.56 -13.52 10.38
CA GLN A 689 37.30 -12.10 10.09
C GLN A 689 35.82 -11.87 9.74
N ALA A 690 35.22 -12.75 8.95
CA ALA A 690 33.81 -12.69 8.58
C ALA A 690 32.88 -12.80 9.79
N MET A 691 33.15 -13.72 10.73
CA MET A 691 32.35 -13.87 11.96
C MET A 691 32.44 -12.64 12.88
N GLN A 692 33.49 -11.82 12.77
CA GLN A 692 33.62 -10.58 13.55
C GLN A 692 32.88 -9.41 12.92
N ALA A 693 32.54 -9.50 11.64
CA ALA A 693 31.85 -8.47 10.85
C ALA A 693 30.38 -8.81 10.54
N ASP A 694 29.79 -9.82 11.21
CA ASP A 694 28.44 -10.33 10.95
C ASP A 694 27.35 -9.26 11.11
N ASP A 695 26.59 -9.05 10.02
CA ASP A 695 25.53 -8.05 9.90
C ASP A 695 24.11 -8.66 10.02
N ASP A 696 24.02 -9.94 10.38
CA ASP A 696 22.78 -10.73 10.50
C ASP A 696 21.99 -10.95 9.19
N SER A 697 22.50 -10.50 8.05
CA SER A 697 21.83 -10.66 6.76
C SER A 697 21.90 -12.12 6.25
N LEU A 698 20.89 -12.52 5.48
CA LEU A 698 20.84 -13.87 4.90
C LEU A 698 21.98 -14.11 3.90
N ALA A 699 22.39 -13.07 3.14
CA ALA A 699 23.50 -13.13 2.20
C ALA A 699 24.83 -13.32 2.92
N PHE A 700 25.07 -12.56 4.00
CA PHE A 700 26.28 -12.66 4.81
C PHE A 700 26.41 -14.04 5.48
N ARG A 701 25.32 -14.51 6.11
CA ARG A 701 25.25 -15.86 6.70
C ARG A 701 25.35 -16.97 5.64
N ARG A 702 25.01 -16.71 4.38
CA ARG A 702 25.22 -17.65 3.25
C ARG A 702 26.69 -17.66 2.85
N GLY A 703 27.33 -16.50 2.71
CA GLY A 703 28.77 -16.38 2.42
C GLY A 703 29.63 -17.07 3.47
N ILE A 704 29.36 -16.86 4.77
CA ILE A 704 30.05 -17.59 5.86
C ILE A 704 29.85 -19.10 5.72
N ARG A 705 28.63 -19.57 5.45
CA ARG A 705 28.35 -21.01 5.27
C ARG A 705 29.11 -21.60 4.07
N VAL A 706 29.25 -20.85 2.98
CA VAL A 706 30.05 -21.28 1.81
C VAL A 706 31.52 -21.38 2.19
N LEU A 707 32.09 -20.40 2.89
CA LEU A 707 33.48 -20.44 3.36
C LEU A 707 33.71 -21.58 4.36
N GLN A 708 32.79 -21.81 5.29
CA GLN A 708 32.82 -22.94 6.22
C GLN A 708 32.73 -24.28 5.48
N HIS A 709 31.85 -24.39 4.49
CA HIS A 709 31.75 -25.58 3.65
C HIS A 709 33.03 -25.82 2.87
N LEU A 710 33.61 -24.77 2.29
CA LEU A 710 34.89 -24.82 1.59
C LEU A 710 36.03 -25.29 2.51
N LEU A 711 36.09 -24.77 3.74
CA LEU A 711 37.04 -25.22 4.76
C LEU A 711 36.89 -26.71 5.08
N LEU A 712 35.64 -27.18 5.24
CA LEU A 712 35.31 -28.57 5.51
C LEU A 712 35.69 -29.49 4.33
N THR A 713 35.51 -29.03 3.09
CA THR A 713 35.92 -29.82 1.91
C THR A 713 37.44 -29.94 1.76
N MET A 714 38.23 -29.08 2.40
CA MET A 714 39.69 -29.06 2.26
C MET A 714 40.46 -29.71 3.40
N ARG A 715 39.83 -30.00 4.54
CA ARG A 715 40.43 -30.76 5.64
C ARG A 715 39.69 -32.08 5.85
N PRO A 716 40.29 -33.23 5.49
CA PRO A 716 39.69 -34.50 5.88
C PRO A 716 39.75 -34.65 7.41
N GLU A 717 38.62 -34.96 8.03
CA GLU A 717 38.52 -35.11 9.50
C GLU A 717 39.38 -36.26 10.03
N THR A 718 39.64 -37.26 9.19
CA THR A 718 40.43 -38.44 9.54
C THR A 718 41.49 -38.73 8.49
N THR A 719 42.68 -39.14 8.95
CA THR A 719 43.65 -39.79 8.08
C THR A 719 43.08 -41.13 7.66
N ALA A 720 43.03 -41.41 6.37
CA ALA A 720 42.40 -42.61 5.82
C ALA A 720 43.14 -43.12 4.59
N LEU A 721 43.31 -44.44 4.49
CA LEU A 721 43.72 -45.10 3.25
C LEU A 721 42.47 -45.54 2.50
N LEU A 722 42.33 -45.14 1.24
CA LEU A 722 41.16 -45.43 0.42
C LEU A 722 41.42 -46.61 -0.54
N PRO A 723 40.36 -47.21 -1.14
CA PRO A 723 40.53 -48.24 -2.15
C PRO A 723 41.31 -47.72 -3.35
N ASN A 724 42.25 -48.54 -3.84
CA ASN A 724 42.94 -48.25 -5.09
C ASN A 724 41.97 -48.29 -6.28
N TYR A 725 42.24 -47.48 -7.31
CA TYR A 725 41.44 -47.47 -8.54
C TYR A 725 42.35 -47.41 -9.78
N PRO A 726 42.05 -48.18 -10.84
CA PRO A 726 41.08 -49.28 -10.86
C PRO A 726 41.46 -50.44 -9.90
N ASN A 727 40.50 -51.29 -9.54
CA ASN A 727 40.72 -52.56 -8.80
C ASN A 727 39.62 -53.57 -9.21
N PRO A 728 39.92 -54.67 -9.95
CA PRO A 728 41.25 -55.07 -10.38
C PRO A 728 41.89 -54.10 -11.39
N PHE A 729 43.22 -54.04 -11.42
CA PHE A 729 43.98 -53.18 -12.33
C PHE A 729 44.91 -53.95 -13.28
N ASN A 730 45.29 -53.31 -14.39
CA ASN A 730 46.23 -53.84 -15.38
C ASN A 730 46.93 -52.71 -16.17
N PRO A 731 48.27 -52.53 -16.10
CA PRO A 731 49.17 -52.89 -15.01
C PRO A 731 49.29 -51.80 -13.93
N GLU A 732 48.61 -50.66 -14.05
CA GLU A 732 48.76 -49.50 -13.16
C GLU A 732 47.51 -49.16 -12.33
N THR A 733 47.71 -48.59 -11.14
CA THR A 733 46.64 -48.18 -10.22
C THR A 733 47.05 -46.95 -9.42
N TRP A 734 46.05 -46.18 -8.99
CA TRP A 734 46.20 -45.06 -8.07
C TRP A 734 45.66 -45.44 -6.70
N ILE A 735 46.39 -45.11 -5.66
CA ILE A 735 46.10 -45.46 -4.27
C ILE A 735 45.80 -44.16 -3.52
N PRO A 736 44.51 -43.78 -3.43
CA PRO A 736 44.10 -42.55 -2.80
C PRO A 736 44.21 -42.62 -1.27
N TYR A 737 44.49 -41.49 -0.64
CA TYR A 737 44.52 -41.36 0.82
C TYR A 737 44.12 -39.95 1.26
N HIS A 738 43.86 -39.82 2.56
CA HIS A 738 43.56 -38.56 3.25
C HIS A 738 44.54 -38.40 4.40
N LEU A 739 44.92 -37.16 4.69
CA LEU A 739 45.73 -36.80 5.87
C LEU A 739 44.99 -35.74 6.69
N SER A 740 44.58 -36.06 7.91
CA SER A 740 43.95 -35.06 8.80
C SER A 740 44.98 -34.11 9.45
N LYS A 741 46.27 -34.49 9.44
CA LYS A 741 47.41 -33.69 9.89
C LYS A 741 48.60 -33.89 8.94
N PRO A 742 49.52 -32.92 8.80
CA PRO A 742 50.75 -33.12 8.04
C PRO A 742 51.56 -34.31 8.58
N ALA A 743 52.10 -35.14 7.69
CA ALA A 743 52.84 -36.35 8.06
C ALA A 743 53.84 -36.78 6.99
N GLU A 744 54.86 -37.53 7.40
CA GLU A 744 55.74 -38.26 6.48
C GLU A 744 54.99 -39.50 5.97
N VAL A 745 54.82 -39.63 4.65
CA VAL A 745 54.00 -40.67 4.04
C VAL A 745 54.84 -41.70 3.30
N THR A 746 54.66 -42.97 3.65
CA THR A 746 55.26 -44.12 2.96
C THR A 746 54.20 -45.15 2.63
N LEU A 747 54.22 -45.69 1.40
CA LEU A 747 53.36 -46.77 0.97
C LEU A 747 54.17 -48.03 0.68
N THR A 748 53.93 -49.12 1.39
CA THR A 748 54.62 -50.41 1.18
C THR A 748 53.68 -51.44 0.60
N ILE A 749 54.10 -52.12 -0.45
CA ILE A 749 53.34 -53.12 -1.19
C ILE A 749 53.90 -54.51 -0.87
N TYR A 750 53.02 -55.47 -0.57
CA TYR A 750 53.33 -56.84 -0.18
C TYR A 750 52.67 -57.85 -1.10
N GLY A 751 53.35 -58.97 -1.35
CA GLY A 751 52.77 -60.15 -1.98
C GLY A 751 51.87 -60.94 -1.03
N ALA A 752 51.12 -61.91 -1.56
CA ALA A 752 50.22 -62.75 -0.76
C ALA A 752 50.92 -63.57 0.34
N ASN A 753 52.23 -63.80 0.21
CA ASN A 753 53.09 -64.47 1.19
C ASN A 753 53.67 -63.51 2.27
N GLY A 754 53.31 -62.22 2.23
CA GLY A 754 53.82 -61.19 3.15
C GLY A 754 55.18 -60.61 2.80
N SER A 755 55.83 -61.02 1.70
CA SER A 755 57.11 -60.42 1.28
C SER A 755 56.89 -59.03 0.69
N VAL A 756 57.76 -58.07 1.02
CA VAL A 756 57.77 -56.72 0.43
C VAL A 756 58.08 -56.82 -1.06
N VAL A 757 57.21 -56.24 -1.88
CA VAL A 757 57.31 -56.17 -3.34
C VAL A 757 57.93 -54.83 -3.77
N ARG A 758 57.47 -53.73 -3.18
CA ARG A 758 57.94 -52.37 -3.47
C ARG A 758 57.56 -51.40 -2.36
N THR A 759 58.41 -50.42 -2.09
CA THR A 759 58.11 -49.29 -1.20
C THR A 759 58.12 -47.99 -2.00
N LEU A 760 57.09 -47.16 -1.83
CA LEU A 760 56.95 -45.83 -2.42
C LEU A 760 57.09 -44.79 -1.30
N ALA A 761 58.22 -44.08 -1.28
CA ALA A 761 58.44 -42.97 -0.35
C ALA A 761 57.83 -41.70 -0.95
N LEU A 762 56.70 -41.24 -0.40
CA LEU A 762 56.00 -40.03 -0.85
C LEU A 762 56.50 -38.78 -0.11
N GLY A 763 57.29 -38.95 0.95
CA GLY A 763 57.89 -37.88 1.74
C GLY A 763 56.90 -37.13 2.62
N HIS A 764 57.30 -35.96 3.09
CA HIS A 764 56.45 -35.08 3.89
C HIS A 764 55.26 -34.55 3.07
N GLN A 765 54.05 -34.72 3.61
CA GLN A 765 52.79 -34.32 2.97
C GLN A 765 51.94 -33.52 3.95
N SER A 766 51.40 -32.38 3.50
CA SER A 766 50.47 -31.55 4.28
C SER A 766 49.13 -32.24 4.54
N ALA A 767 48.37 -31.79 5.53
CA ALA A 767 46.98 -32.23 5.70
C ALA A 767 46.17 -31.96 4.41
N GLY A 768 45.36 -32.91 3.97
CA GLY A 768 44.56 -32.77 2.76
C GLY A 768 44.10 -34.07 2.12
N ILE A 769 43.33 -33.92 1.04
CA ILE A 769 42.74 -35.00 0.24
C ILE A 769 43.66 -35.35 -0.94
N TYR A 770 44.10 -36.61 -1.03
CA TYR A 770 44.98 -37.14 -2.09
C TYR A 770 44.24 -38.17 -2.95
N GLN A 771 43.12 -37.78 -3.55
CA GLN A 771 42.25 -38.69 -4.31
C GLN A 771 42.48 -38.66 -5.83
N SER A 772 42.85 -37.52 -6.42
CA SER A 772 43.03 -37.41 -7.87
C SER A 772 44.31 -38.08 -8.35
N ARG A 773 44.38 -38.47 -9.62
CA ARG A 773 45.57 -39.14 -10.21
C ARG A 773 46.88 -38.35 -10.06
N ARG A 774 46.80 -37.01 -9.95
CA ARG A 774 47.98 -36.13 -9.75
C ARG A 774 48.51 -36.15 -8.32
N ARG A 775 47.69 -36.57 -7.35
CA ARG A 775 48.00 -36.51 -5.91
C ARG A 775 48.04 -37.89 -5.23
N ALA A 776 47.27 -38.85 -5.74
CA ALA A 776 47.25 -40.22 -5.22
C ALA A 776 48.60 -40.92 -5.45
N ALA A 777 48.93 -41.89 -4.59
CA ALA A 777 50.13 -42.69 -4.77
C ALA A 777 49.98 -43.57 -6.02
N PHE A 778 51.01 -43.63 -6.85
CA PHE A 778 50.97 -44.36 -8.12
C PHE A 778 51.77 -45.66 -8.05
N TRP A 779 51.19 -46.76 -8.51
CA TRP A 779 51.90 -48.01 -8.70
C TRP A 779 51.68 -48.57 -10.11
N ASP A 780 52.77 -48.94 -10.77
CA ASP A 780 52.87 -49.43 -12.15
C ASP A 780 52.87 -50.97 -12.26
N GLY A 781 52.60 -51.68 -11.16
CA GLY A 781 52.61 -53.14 -11.13
C GLY A 781 54.01 -53.76 -11.20
N LYS A 782 55.08 -53.03 -10.83
CA LYS A 782 56.46 -53.52 -10.78
C LYS A 782 57.00 -53.69 -9.36
N ASN A 783 57.93 -54.62 -9.18
CA ASN A 783 58.70 -54.82 -7.95
C ASN A 783 59.85 -53.80 -7.82
N ALA A 784 60.64 -53.90 -6.73
CA ALA A 784 61.76 -53.00 -6.45
C ALA A 784 62.88 -52.99 -7.51
N VAL A 785 63.05 -54.07 -8.28
CA VAL A 785 64.05 -54.16 -9.38
C VAL A 785 63.45 -53.82 -10.76
N GLY A 786 62.20 -53.35 -10.81
CA GLY A 786 61.53 -52.89 -12.02
C GLY A 786 60.85 -54.00 -12.83
N GLU A 787 60.78 -55.23 -12.31
CA GLU A 787 60.13 -56.35 -12.98
C GLU A 787 58.62 -56.35 -12.72
N SER A 788 57.87 -56.75 -13.74
CA SER A 788 56.42 -56.92 -13.67
C SER A 788 56.01 -58.02 -12.69
N VAL A 789 55.11 -57.72 -11.75
CA VAL A 789 54.59 -58.74 -10.80
C VAL A 789 53.51 -59.63 -11.44
N ALA A 790 53.27 -60.83 -10.91
CA ALA A 790 52.28 -61.78 -11.45
C ALA A 790 50.83 -61.34 -11.18
N SER A 791 49.86 -61.86 -11.94
CA SER A 791 48.42 -61.73 -11.62
C SER A 791 48.12 -62.35 -10.25
N GLY A 792 47.40 -61.65 -9.38
CA GLY A 792 47.12 -62.13 -8.03
C GLY A 792 46.71 -61.06 -7.03
N ILE A 793 46.53 -61.48 -5.78
CA ILE A 793 46.18 -60.60 -4.66
C ILE A 793 47.46 -60.01 -4.07
N TYR A 794 47.47 -58.70 -3.88
CA TYR A 794 48.52 -57.94 -3.22
C TYR A 794 47.91 -57.12 -2.08
N PHE A 795 48.76 -56.74 -1.12
CA PHE A 795 48.39 -55.85 -0.03
C PHE A 795 49.23 -54.58 -0.09
N TYR A 796 48.66 -53.45 0.32
CA TYR A 796 49.39 -52.20 0.44
C TYR A 796 49.09 -51.55 1.79
N THR A 797 50.14 -51.08 2.44
CA THR A 797 50.10 -50.42 3.75
C THR A 797 50.56 -48.98 3.61
N LEU A 798 49.72 -48.04 4.02
CA LEU A 798 50.06 -46.62 4.16
C LEU A 798 50.51 -46.36 5.59
N SER A 799 51.68 -45.75 5.76
CA SER A 799 52.17 -45.22 7.03
C SER A 799 52.22 -43.70 6.93
N ALA A 800 51.56 -42.99 7.84
CA ALA A 800 51.52 -41.54 7.91
C ALA A 800 51.49 -41.08 9.37
N GLY A 801 52.67 -40.77 9.94
CA GLY A 801 52.80 -40.52 11.39
C GLY A 801 52.37 -41.77 12.19
N ASP A 802 51.48 -41.59 13.18
CA ASP A 802 50.92 -42.69 13.98
C ASP A 802 49.85 -43.51 13.23
N PHE A 803 49.40 -43.07 12.06
CA PHE A 803 48.41 -43.77 11.27
C PHE A 803 49.05 -44.88 10.42
N SER A 804 48.52 -46.09 10.54
CA SER A 804 48.85 -47.21 9.66
C SER A 804 47.58 -47.94 9.25
N ALA A 805 47.39 -48.13 7.94
CA ALA A 805 46.26 -48.88 7.42
C ALA A 805 46.71 -49.76 6.24
N THR A 806 46.14 -50.96 6.16
CA THR A 806 46.42 -51.93 5.09
C THR A 806 45.15 -52.25 4.32
N ARG A 807 45.25 -52.30 3.00
CA ARG A 807 44.15 -52.73 2.11
C ARG A 807 44.65 -53.73 1.09
N LYS A 808 43.72 -54.46 0.48
CA LYS A 808 43.97 -55.45 -0.58
C LYS A 808 43.72 -54.85 -1.97
N MET A 809 44.49 -55.29 -2.95
CA MET A 809 44.30 -54.99 -4.37
C MET A 809 44.50 -56.24 -5.21
N LEU A 810 43.85 -56.29 -6.37
CA LEU A 810 43.92 -57.40 -7.33
C LEU A 810 44.54 -56.90 -8.63
N ILE A 811 45.63 -57.52 -9.07
CA ILE A 811 46.20 -57.27 -10.41
C ILE A 811 45.76 -58.40 -11.35
N ARG A 812 45.25 -58.05 -12.54
CA ARG A 812 44.80 -58.99 -13.56
C ARG A 812 45.47 -58.66 -14.89
N LYS A 813 46.63 -59.26 -15.16
CA LYS A 813 47.32 -59.16 -16.44
C LYS A 813 46.62 -59.93 -17.54
#